data_AF-A0A6G3CIK6-F1
#
_entry.id   AF-A0A6G3CIK6-F1
#
_cell.length_a   1.000
_cell.length_b   1.000
_cell.length_c   1.000
_cell.angle_alpha   90.00
_cell.angle_beta   90.00
_cell.angle_gamma   90.00
#
_symmetry.space_group_name_H-M   'P 1'
#
loop_
_entity.id
_entity.type
_entity.pdbx_description
1 polymer ?
#
loop_
_entity_poly.entity_id
_entity_poly.type
_entity_poly.pdbx_seq_one_letter_code
_entity_poly.pdbx_strand_id
1 'polypeptide(L)'
;MTADVDRERPGARPDEGPGRQPGARPDRGAGEESGGYELFRDDWGIPHLRAADALALARAQGHATALDRAWQLETERHRVLGTSASHLGAEAVDWDRFVRRARIADTARRCFDRLAPETAAWVTAYADGVNEGLAEGAERAPEFAAVGLAPGRWEPWTPLGVWLSTHILFAGFPTKLWREEVARRLGEDRMTLFATDGPGTAGSNGWLLTGARTATGAPLLAGDPHRFIEDPGVYQQIRLACPEFDVVGLAVPGIPGIAHFGHTGHVAWAITNAMADYQDLYRERLRRTPDGGVEALGPDGWYRVHAHTETIEVAGAAPEQVEVIETDRGPVIIGDGPGAEVETADVAGGEAADAAEGAHPESGEAADGTFISLRYPPRVTGELGFDVLPALLRARTVADVDTALDRWVEPVNVVLAADTSGATLHRVAGHVPVRPYANRLRVVPAEDPAYAWRDGETVPLPRTEVDGPAGIAVMANERGLAAPLGVEFAPPHRARRIRELLGADTDWTPDAQAAVHTDTLLASSRQLLSLLAWAPGLGPAADRLRDRLLRWDRHMDADSTDATLYARLRTDVVHRLAAHPALKAVTGADDPWRSAVYPALFRPWLAAVPRIGYALESLLTVGLLPYEDRLALIAASAEAVAAAADGTPPAPWGELHRLSPWQALPDRTPDASVGSDAQAIRPGVAGDHDCVLSTSSVPGVTDLFARGPAARYVWDLARREDSRWAVPFGASGAPGSAHHRDQTPLWARGALAPVVTDWNLLHRTTPHRTTHRPEENPAMTAAPEPLAPALRPAVHEQKVEGFGTVRLVPVDPAADAGLLHCWVTEERARFWGMADHTREQVREIYEFVDSLPTHHAYLALRDGVPAALFQTYEPDADPVGECYDVQPGDFGIHLLIAPAEGEGAVKGYTEALLTAFVAYVFSDPAHLRVVVEPDARNEKALARMVRVGFELGPEIEKPEKTARLAFLTRAALGLA
;
A
#
# COMPACT_ATOMS: atom_id res chain seq x y z
N MET A 1 58.14 -35.10 -21.07
CA MET A 1 58.35 -35.48 -22.49
C MET A 1 57.60 -36.79 -22.72
N THR A 2 56.61 -36.77 -23.62
CA THR A 2 56.25 -37.81 -24.64
C THR A 2 56.44 -39.31 -24.27
N ALA A 3 55.56 -40.25 -24.63
CA ALA A 3 55.06 -40.53 -25.98
C ALA A 3 54.08 -41.74 -25.95
N ASP A 4 53.42 -41.97 -27.10
CA ASP A 4 52.94 -43.22 -27.72
C ASP A 4 52.81 -44.53 -26.91
N VAL A 5 51.67 -45.23 -27.12
CA VAL A 5 51.55 -46.55 -27.78
C VAL A 5 50.06 -47.00 -27.83
N ASP A 6 49.73 -47.58 -28.99
CA ASP A 6 48.63 -48.42 -29.50
C ASP A 6 47.37 -48.90 -28.72
N ARG A 7 46.37 -49.21 -29.57
CA ARG A 7 44.99 -49.73 -29.39
C ARG A 7 44.90 -51.20 -28.95
N GLU A 8 43.82 -51.57 -28.22
CA GLU A 8 42.73 -52.53 -28.60
C GLU A 8 41.75 -52.81 -27.41
N ARG A 9 40.56 -53.39 -27.70
CA ARG A 9 39.35 -53.50 -26.82
C ARG A 9 39.35 -54.75 -25.86
N PRO A 10 38.21 -55.21 -25.25
CA PRO A 10 37.76 -55.00 -23.86
C PRO A 10 37.58 -56.31 -23.02
N GLY A 11 37.37 -56.24 -21.69
CA GLY A 11 36.96 -57.42 -20.88
C GLY A 11 37.18 -57.28 -19.35
N ALA A 12 36.37 -57.97 -18.55
CA ALA A 12 36.10 -57.70 -17.12
C ALA A 12 36.59 -58.78 -16.11
N ARG A 13 36.70 -58.37 -14.82
CA ARG A 13 36.58 -59.11 -13.53
C ARG A 13 37.74 -60.04 -13.08
N PRO A 14 37.99 -60.25 -11.75
CA PRO A 14 37.02 -60.82 -10.77
C PRO A 14 37.04 -60.33 -9.28
N ASP A 15 36.05 -60.85 -8.53
CA ASP A 15 35.80 -60.83 -7.08
C ASP A 15 36.96 -61.37 -6.21
N GLU A 16 37.08 -60.88 -4.97
CA GLU A 16 36.88 -61.65 -3.71
C GLU A 16 37.22 -60.78 -2.46
N GLY A 17 36.33 -60.77 -1.46
CA GLY A 17 36.51 -60.13 -0.13
C GLY A 17 37.52 -60.88 0.77
N PRO A 18 37.76 -60.48 2.04
CA PRO A 18 36.71 -60.26 3.07
C PRO A 18 37.01 -59.15 4.13
N GLY A 19 36.04 -58.89 5.03
CA GLY A 19 36.36 -58.49 6.41
C GLY A 19 35.70 -57.20 6.96
N ARG A 20 34.67 -57.39 7.80
CA ARG A 20 33.99 -56.39 8.64
C ARG A 20 34.89 -55.81 9.76
N GLN A 21 34.86 -54.46 9.91
CA GLN A 21 34.67 -53.56 11.09
C GLN A 21 35.31 -53.86 12.48
N PRO A 22 35.46 -52.90 13.45
CA PRO A 22 34.82 -51.56 13.57
C PRO A 22 35.72 -50.40 14.11
N GLY A 23 35.18 -49.17 14.16
CA GLY A 23 35.75 -48.09 14.99
C GLY A 23 35.16 -46.70 14.72
N ALA A 24 34.04 -46.38 15.36
CA ALA A 24 33.29 -45.13 15.25
C ALA A 24 34.03 -43.88 15.79
N ARG A 25 33.75 -42.71 15.19
CA ARG A 25 33.89 -41.36 15.74
C ARG A 25 33.02 -40.36 14.94
N PRO A 26 32.60 -39.24 15.54
CA PRO A 26 31.23 -39.05 15.96
C PRO A 26 30.45 -38.06 15.10
N ASP A 27 29.14 -38.23 15.22
CA ASP A 27 28.06 -37.35 14.82
C ASP A 27 28.36 -35.88 15.12
N ARG A 28 28.41 -35.05 14.08
CA ARG A 28 28.17 -33.60 14.18
C ARG A 28 26.88 -33.33 13.44
N GLY A 29 25.78 -33.46 14.17
CA GLY A 29 24.56 -32.74 13.87
C GLY A 29 24.82 -31.25 13.97
N ALA A 30 25.18 -30.63 12.86
CA ALA A 30 24.85 -29.25 12.58
C ALA A 30 23.70 -29.33 11.58
N GLY A 31 22.49 -29.04 12.05
CA GLY A 31 21.33 -28.92 11.18
C GLY A 31 21.64 -27.89 10.10
N GLU A 32 21.58 -28.31 8.85
CA GLU A 32 21.52 -27.40 7.72
C GLU A 32 20.21 -26.60 7.84
N GLU A 33 20.27 -25.42 8.44
CA GLU A 33 19.17 -24.45 8.46
C GLU A 33 18.89 -24.00 7.02
N SER A 34 17.71 -24.36 6.51
CA SER A 34 17.30 -24.04 5.14
C SER A 34 16.78 -22.61 5.04
N GLY A 35 17.52 -21.76 4.32
CA GLY A 35 17.16 -20.38 3.95
C GLY A 35 17.90 -19.36 4.82
N GLY A 36 18.95 -18.71 4.31
CA GLY A 36 19.85 -17.82 5.08
C GLY A 36 19.27 -16.49 5.56
N TYR A 37 18.01 -16.44 5.98
CA TYR A 37 17.32 -15.26 6.51
C TYR A 37 16.30 -15.63 7.60
N GLU A 38 15.88 -14.64 8.37
CA GLU A 38 14.84 -14.73 9.39
C GLU A 38 13.63 -13.87 8.98
N LEU A 39 12.43 -14.42 9.15
CA LEU A 39 11.15 -13.73 8.95
C LEU A 39 10.43 -13.60 10.29
N PHE A 40 10.06 -12.38 10.63
CA PHE A 40 9.22 -12.05 11.77
C PHE A 40 7.97 -11.31 11.31
N ARG A 41 6.93 -11.29 12.14
CA ARG A 41 5.72 -10.48 11.93
C ARG A 41 5.36 -9.71 13.19
N ASP A 42 4.83 -8.50 13.03
CA ASP A 42 4.22 -7.78 14.14
C ASP A 42 2.76 -8.22 14.36
N ASP A 43 2.08 -7.59 15.32
CA ASP A 43 0.67 -7.88 15.64
C ASP A 43 -0.32 -7.52 14.51
N TRP A 44 0.14 -6.82 13.46
CA TRP A 44 -0.63 -6.52 12.25
C TRP A 44 -0.26 -7.44 11.07
N GLY A 45 0.54 -8.48 11.33
CA GLY A 45 1.01 -9.42 10.32
C GLY A 45 2.04 -8.84 9.36
N ILE A 46 2.59 -7.66 9.64
CA ILE A 46 3.53 -6.96 8.75
C ILE A 46 4.87 -7.70 8.78
N PRO A 47 5.45 -8.09 7.62
CA PRO A 47 6.72 -8.81 7.59
C PRO A 47 7.92 -7.92 7.97
N HIS A 48 8.76 -8.43 8.86
CA HIS A 48 10.08 -7.90 9.21
C HIS A 48 11.14 -8.93 8.87
N LEU A 49 11.99 -8.61 7.90
CA LEU A 49 12.97 -9.53 7.34
C LEU A 49 14.37 -9.16 7.79
N ARG A 50 15.15 -10.17 8.16
CA ARG A 50 16.57 -10.01 8.48
C ARG A 50 17.40 -11.04 7.72
N ALA A 51 18.50 -10.62 7.10
CA ALA A 51 19.45 -11.54 6.46
C ALA A 51 20.90 -11.08 6.62
N ALA A 52 21.83 -11.98 6.30
CA ALA A 52 23.27 -11.71 6.41
C ALA A 52 23.79 -10.69 5.38
N ASP A 53 23.12 -10.56 4.23
CA ASP A 53 23.50 -9.67 3.14
C ASP A 53 22.28 -9.21 2.31
N ALA A 54 22.49 -8.23 1.43
CA ALA A 54 21.43 -7.63 0.62
C ALA A 54 20.78 -8.59 -0.39
N LEU A 55 21.50 -9.61 -0.89
CA LEU A 55 20.95 -10.58 -1.86
C LEU A 55 20.05 -11.59 -1.15
N ALA A 56 20.50 -12.13 -0.02
CA ALA A 56 19.69 -13.00 0.83
C ALA A 56 18.43 -12.26 1.32
N LEU A 57 18.54 -10.97 1.64
CA LEU A 57 17.40 -10.14 2.03
C LEU A 57 16.41 -9.89 0.88
N ALA A 58 16.90 -9.67 -0.35
CA ALA A 58 16.04 -9.53 -1.52
C ALA A 58 15.24 -10.81 -1.81
N ARG A 59 15.90 -11.96 -1.69
CA ARG A 59 15.25 -13.27 -1.78
C ARG A 59 14.21 -13.45 -0.67
N ALA A 60 14.56 -13.12 0.58
CA ALA A 60 13.62 -13.14 1.69
C ALA A 60 12.38 -12.28 1.42
N GLN A 61 12.58 -11.10 0.82
CA GLN A 61 11.50 -10.20 0.45
C GLN A 61 10.58 -10.82 -0.59
N GLY A 62 11.13 -11.38 -1.67
CA GLY A 62 10.37 -12.08 -2.70
C GLY A 62 9.55 -13.23 -2.11
N HIS A 63 10.15 -14.03 -1.24
CA HIS A 63 9.50 -15.15 -0.57
C HIS A 63 8.35 -14.70 0.32
N ALA A 64 8.57 -13.71 1.20
CA ALA A 64 7.53 -13.19 2.09
C ALA A 64 6.38 -12.54 1.29
N THR A 65 6.69 -11.78 0.24
CA THR A 65 5.66 -11.24 -0.66
C THR A 65 4.86 -12.36 -1.32
N ALA A 66 5.49 -13.45 -1.78
CA ALA A 66 4.76 -14.58 -2.36
C ALA A 66 3.84 -15.28 -1.37
N LEU A 67 4.25 -15.44 -0.11
CA LEU A 67 3.40 -15.98 0.94
C LEU A 67 2.18 -15.10 1.23
N ASP A 68 2.33 -13.78 1.17
CA ASP A 68 1.26 -12.85 1.53
C ASP A 68 0.37 -12.49 0.34
N ARG A 69 0.91 -12.49 -0.88
CA ARG A 69 0.34 -11.85 -2.07
C ARG A 69 0.37 -12.73 -3.32
N ALA A 70 0.39 -14.07 -3.18
CA ALA A 70 0.51 -15.01 -4.30
C ALA A 70 -0.44 -14.70 -5.48
N TRP A 71 -1.73 -14.49 -5.22
CA TRP A 71 -2.70 -14.20 -6.28
C TRP A 71 -2.45 -12.85 -6.96
N GLN A 72 -2.07 -11.82 -6.19
CA GLN A 72 -1.72 -10.51 -6.73
C GLN A 72 -0.47 -10.59 -7.62
N LEU A 73 0.57 -11.32 -7.18
CA LEU A 73 1.77 -11.57 -7.98
C LEU A 73 1.42 -12.28 -9.30
N GLU A 74 0.60 -13.33 -9.24
CA GLU A 74 0.24 -14.07 -10.44
C GLU A 74 -0.60 -13.23 -11.41
N THR A 75 -1.53 -12.43 -10.89
CA THR A 75 -2.31 -11.47 -11.67
C THR A 75 -1.39 -10.48 -12.39
N GLU A 76 -0.42 -9.90 -11.70
CA GLU A 76 0.53 -8.96 -12.29
C GLU A 76 1.44 -9.63 -13.34
N ARG A 77 1.90 -10.86 -13.10
CA ARG A 77 2.67 -11.63 -14.09
C ARG A 77 1.89 -11.80 -15.40
N HIS A 78 0.61 -12.15 -15.31
CA HIS A 78 -0.26 -12.29 -16.49
C HIS A 78 -0.56 -10.96 -17.18
N ARG A 79 -0.76 -9.89 -16.40
CA ARG A 79 -0.93 -8.52 -16.92
C ARG A 79 0.31 -8.04 -17.69
N VAL A 80 1.51 -8.41 -17.25
CA VAL A 80 2.78 -8.08 -17.95
C VAL A 80 2.93 -8.87 -19.25
N LEU A 81 2.55 -10.15 -19.24
CA LEU A 81 2.67 -11.05 -20.39
C LEU A 81 1.56 -10.89 -21.43
N GLY A 82 0.47 -10.19 -21.09
CA GLY A 82 -0.71 -10.11 -21.93
C GLY A 82 -1.40 -11.46 -22.07
N THR A 83 -1.65 -12.11 -20.94
CA THR A 83 -2.29 -13.43 -20.87
C THR A 83 -3.39 -13.50 -19.80
N SER A 84 -3.86 -12.36 -19.31
CA SER A 84 -4.93 -12.29 -18.32
C SER A 84 -6.26 -12.87 -18.85
N ALA A 85 -6.56 -12.70 -20.13
CA ALA A 85 -7.78 -13.21 -20.77
C ALA A 85 -7.89 -14.73 -20.72
N SER A 86 -6.76 -15.45 -20.61
CA SER A 86 -6.74 -16.92 -20.58
C SER A 86 -7.46 -17.52 -19.36
N HIS A 87 -7.65 -16.75 -18.30
CA HIS A 87 -8.33 -17.18 -17.07
C HIS A 87 -9.36 -16.17 -16.55
N LEU A 88 -9.24 -14.87 -16.88
CA LEU A 88 -10.25 -13.84 -16.54
C LEU A 88 -11.32 -13.66 -17.64
N GLY A 89 -11.09 -14.19 -18.85
CA GLY A 89 -12.06 -14.12 -19.95
C GLY A 89 -12.03 -12.81 -20.74
N ALA A 90 -13.11 -12.56 -21.48
CA ALA A 90 -13.19 -11.54 -22.53
C ALA A 90 -12.90 -10.10 -22.05
N GLU A 91 -13.24 -9.76 -20.81
CA GLU A 91 -13.03 -8.42 -20.27
C GLU A 91 -11.54 -8.04 -20.16
N ALA A 92 -10.63 -9.01 -20.09
CA ALA A 92 -9.20 -8.78 -19.99
C ALA A 92 -8.48 -8.69 -21.35
N VAL A 93 -9.15 -9.02 -22.46
CA VAL A 93 -8.55 -9.07 -23.80
C VAL A 93 -7.96 -7.73 -24.22
N ASP A 94 -8.65 -6.64 -23.93
CA ASP A 94 -8.21 -5.30 -24.31
C ASP A 94 -6.89 -4.90 -23.65
N TRP A 95 -6.70 -5.31 -22.39
CA TRP A 95 -5.43 -5.13 -21.69
C TRP A 95 -4.34 -6.00 -22.31
N ASP A 96 -4.62 -7.29 -22.54
CA ASP A 96 -3.66 -8.23 -23.14
C ASP A 96 -3.19 -7.77 -24.52
N ARG A 97 -4.12 -7.28 -25.35
CA ARG A 97 -3.83 -6.70 -26.66
C ARG A 97 -2.93 -5.48 -26.53
N PHE A 98 -3.24 -4.59 -25.59
CA PHE A 98 -2.48 -3.37 -25.37
C PHE A 98 -1.04 -3.67 -24.93
N VAL A 99 -0.82 -4.50 -23.91
CA VAL A 99 0.54 -4.74 -23.39
C VAL A 99 1.44 -5.48 -24.38
N ARG A 100 0.86 -6.36 -25.21
CA ARG A 100 1.58 -7.01 -26.33
C ARG A 100 1.93 -6.01 -27.42
N ARG A 101 0.97 -5.20 -27.87
CA ARG A 101 1.20 -4.12 -28.84
C ARG A 101 2.22 -3.11 -28.33
N ALA A 102 2.12 -2.66 -27.08
CA ALA A 102 3.06 -1.76 -26.40
C ALA A 102 4.41 -2.42 -26.06
N ARG A 103 4.56 -3.73 -26.31
CA ARG A 103 5.77 -4.51 -26.12
C ARG A 103 6.34 -4.43 -24.69
N ILE A 104 5.49 -4.44 -23.68
CA ILE A 104 5.87 -4.26 -22.27
C ILE A 104 6.89 -5.30 -21.79
N ALA A 105 6.62 -6.59 -21.99
CA ALA A 105 7.55 -7.67 -21.60
C ALA A 105 8.91 -7.58 -22.33
N ASP A 106 8.90 -7.15 -23.59
CA ASP A 106 10.12 -6.94 -24.37
C ASP A 106 10.92 -5.73 -23.87
N THR A 107 10.26 -4.62 -23.53
CA THR A 107 10.91 -3.47 -22.87
C THR A 107 11.52 -3.89 -21.54
N ALA A 108 10.79 -4.63 -20.70
CA ALA A 108 11.28 -5.11 -19.40
C ALA A 108 12.56 -5.95 -19.53
N ARG A 109 12.61 -6.88 -20.49
CA ARG A 109 13.82 -7.67 -20.80
C ARG A 109 15.00 -6.76 -21.20
N ARG A 110 14.78 -5.83 -22.13
CA ARG A 110 15.82 -4.88 -22.58
C ARG A 110 16.34 -4.01 -21.46
N CYS A 111 15.49 -3.63 -20.51
CA CYS A 111 15.88 -2.87 -19.33
C CYS A 111 16.68 -3.73 -18.35
N PHE A 112 16.26 -4.97 -18.11
CA PHE A 112 16.98 -5.91 -17.25
C PHE A 112 18.38 -6.22 -17.79
N ASP A 113 18.50 -6.50 -19.09
CA ASP A 113 19.78 -6.81 -19.75
C ASP A 113 20.78 -5.65 -19.71
N ARG A 114 20.31 -4.42 -19.43
CA ARG A 114 21.12 -3.20 -19.30
C ARG A 114 21.45 -2.83 -17.85
N LEU A 115 20.89 -3.52 -16.86
CA LEU A 115 21.17 -3.24 -15.46
C LEU A 115 22.66 -3.46 -15.15
N ALA A 116 23.16 -2.73 -14.16
CA ALA A 116 24.44 -3.05 -13.56
C ALA A 116 24.41 -4.51 -13.03
N PRO A 117 25.50 -5.30 -13.16
CA PRO A 117 25.49 -6.71 -12.76
C PRO A 117 25.04 -6.95 -11.32
N GLU A 118 25.39 -6.06 -10.40
CA GLU A 118 24.98 -6.12 -8.99
C GLU A 118 23.47 -5.92 -8.82
N THR A 119 22.89 -4.94 -9.51
CA THR A 119 21.44 -4.70 -9.50
C THR A 119 20.69 -5.85 -10.17
N ALA A 120 21.19 -6.38 -11.29
CA ALA A 120 20.60 -7.54 -11.96
C ALA A 120 20.58 -8.77 -11.03
N ALA A 121 21.68 -9.03 -10.30
CA ALA A 121 21.74 -10.10 -9.31
C ALA A 121 20.76 -9.89 -8.15
N TRP A 122 20.62 -8.65 -7.66
CA TRP A 122 19.68 -8.30 -6.60
C TRP A 122 18.20 -8.46 -7.02
N VAL A 123 17.83 -8.02 -8.22
CA VAL A 123 16.49 -8.23 -8.78
C VAL A 123 16.24 -9.73 -9.01
N THR A 124 17.24 -10.47 -9.51
CA THR A 124 17.15 -11.92 -9.68
C THR A 124 16.90 -12.63 -8.35
N ALA A 125 17.61 -12.25 -7.28
CA ALA A 125 17.42 -12.84 -5.97
C ALA A 125 15.97 -12.67 -5.45
N TYR A 126 15.36 -11.50 -5.68
CA TYR A 126 13.94 -11.31 -5.38
C TYR A 126 13.03 -12.22 -6.19
N ALA A 127 13.24 -12.32 -7.51
CA ALA A 127 12.45 -13.21 -8.36
C ALA A 127 12.61 -14.69 -7.96
N ASP A 128 13.82 -15.12 -7.57
CA ASP A 128 14.06 -16.45 -7.00
C ASP A 128 13.23 -16.67 -5.73
N GLY A 129 13.22 -15.69 -4.81
CA GLY A 129 12.42 -15.75 -3.59
C GLY A 129 10.93 -15.87 -3.87
N VAL A 130 10.43 -15.11 -4.86
CA VAL A 130 9.03 -15.26 -5.31
C VAL A 130 8.78 -16.69 -5.78
N ASN A 131 9.63 -17.22 -6.67
CA ASN A 131 9.49 -18.59 -7.18
C ASN A 131 9.55 -19.66 -6.08
N GLU A 132 10.35 -19.44 -5.03
CA GLU A 132 10.47 -20.34 -3.88
C GLU A 132 9.18 -20.37 -3.04
N GLY A 133 8.52 -19.22 -2.84
CA GLY A 133 7.34 -19.10 -1.98
C GLY A 133 5.98 -19.20 -2.70
N LEU A 134 5.94 -19.08 -4.04
CA LEU A 134 4.68 -18.89 -4.77
C LEU A 134 3.75 -20.11 -4.70
N ALA A 135 4.29 -21.33 -4.69
CA ALA A 135 3.48 -22.54 -4.57
C ALA A 135 2.78 -22.61 -3.19
N GLU A 136 3.52 -22.36 -2.11
CA GLU A 136 2.97 -22.33 -0.74
C GLU A 136 1.94 -21.19 -0.57
N GLY A 137 2.22 -20.01 -1.14
CA GLY A 137 1.26 -18.91 -1.16
C GLY A 137 -0.02 -19.24 -1.93
N ALA A 138 0.10 -19.94 -3.07
CA ALA A 138 -1.03 -20.34 -3.91
C ALA A 138 -1.96 -21.35 -3.22
N GLU A 139 -1.44 -22.24 -2.36
CA GLU A 139 -2.25 -23.17 -1.56
C GLU A 139 -3.23 -22.45 -0.62
N ARG A 140 -2.91 -21.23 -0.20
CA ARG A 140 -3.73 -20.38 0.69
C ARG A 140 -4.58 -19.36 -0.07
N ALA A 141 -4.52 -19.34 -1.40
CA ALA A 141 -5.23 -18.40 -2.25
C ALA A 141 -6.31 -19.14 -3.08
N PRO A 142 -7.60 -19.10 -2.65
CA PRO A 142 -8.68 -19.84 -3.31
C PRO A 142 -8.91 -19.44 -4.78
N GLU A 143 -8.43 -18.26 -5.18
CA GLU A 143 -8.51 -17.73 -6.53
C GLU A 143 -7.84 -18.66 -7.56
N PHE A 144 -6.70 -19.29 -7.23
CA PHE A 144 -6.03 -20.23 -8.11
C PHE A 144 -6.93 -21.43 -8.45
N ALA A 145 -7.54 -22.03 -7.44
CA ALA A 145 -8.49 -23.13 -7.61
C ALA A 145 -9.76 -22.69 -8.36
N ALA A 146 -10.22 -21.46 -8.12
CA ALA A 146 -11.43 -20.92 -8.73
C ALA A 146 -11.34 -20.82 -10.26
N VAL A 147 -10.16 -20.49 -10.80
CA VAL A 147 -9.92 -20.40 -12.25
C VAL A 147 -9.12 -21.57 -12.82
N GLY A 148 -8.76 -22.57 -11.99
CA GLY A 148 -7.94 -23.71 -12.41
C GLY A 148 -6.53 -23.32 -12.87
N LEU A 149 -5.97 -22.25 -12.29
CA LEU A 149 -4.64 -21.73 -12.62
C LEU A 149 -3.60 -22.31 -11.67
N ALA A 150 -2.47 -22.75 -12.21
CA ALA A 150 -1.29 -23.11 -11.43
C ALA A 150 -0.32 -21.92 -11.37
N PRO A 151 0.39 -21.70 -10.25
CA PRO A 151 1.36 -20.61 -10.15
C PRO A 151 2.48 -20.76 -11.20
N GLY A 152 2.72 -19.69 -11.95
CA GLY A 152 3.76 -19.65 -12.98
C GLY A 152 5.16 -19.36 -12.43
N ARG A 153 6.15 -19.40 -13.33
CA ARG A 153 7.53 -19.00 -13.01
C ARG A 153 7.73 -17.51 -13.27
N TRP A 154 8.33 -16.83 -12.31
CA TRP A 154 8.84 -15.47 -12.45
C TRP A 154 10.23 -15.48 -13.07
N GLU A 155 10.41 -14.68 -14.11
CA GLU A 155 11.71 -14.46 -14.72
C GLU A 155 12.42 -13.26 -14.06
N PRO A 156 13.75 -13.16 -14.13
CA PRO A 156 14.50 -12.05 -13.51
C PRO A 156 14.07 -10.65 -13.94
N TRP A 157 13.52 -10.51 -15.15
CA TRP A 157 13.01 -9.24 -15.67
C TRP A 157 11.55 -8.95 -15.29
N THR A 158 10.81 -9.91 -14.71
CA THR A 158 9.39 -9.75 -14.37
C THR A 158 9.14 -8.55 -13.45
N PRO A 159 9.95 -8.26 -12.41
CA PRO A 159 9.78 -7.06 -11.57
C PRO A 159 9.78 -5.73 -12.36
N LEU A 160 10.62 -5.62 -13.39
CA LEU A 160 10.66 -4.44 -14.27
C LEU A 160 9.41 -4.37 -15.15
N GLY A 161 8.89 -5.53 -15.57
CA GLY A 161 7.63 -5.64 -16.29
C GLY A 161 6.44 -5.18 -15.45
N VAL A 162 6.37 -5.60 -14.18
CA VAL A 162 5.33 -5.16 -13.23
C VAL A 162 5.40 -3.65 -13.07
N TRP A 163 6.60 -3.10 -12.86
CA TRP A 163 6.81 -1.64 -12.78
C TRP A 163 6.26 -0.88 -14.00
N LEU A 164 6.58 -1.35 -15.21
CA LEU A 164 6.08 -0.78 -16.47
C LEU A 164 4.56 -0.90 -16.58
N SER A 165 4.01 -2.10 -16.37
CA SER A 165 2.58 -2.41 -16.43
C SER A 165 1.76 -1.48 -15.52
N THR A 166 2.22 -1.29 -14.28
CA THR A 166 1.56 -0.42 -13.30
C THR A 166 1.61 1.06 -13.70
N HIS A 167 2.70 1.54 -14.31
CA HIS A 167 2.94 2.97 -14.51
C HIS A 167 2.68 3.48 -15.94
N ILE A 168 2.53 2.61 -16.94
CA ILE A 168 2.41 3.03 -18.36
C ILE A 168 1.20 3.93 -18.62
N LEU A 169 0.06 3.68 -17.98
CA LEU A 169 -1.14 4.52 -18.07
C LEU A 169 -1.18 5.64 -17.01
N PHE A 170 -0.23 5.65 -16.08
CA PHE A 170 -0.12 6.66 -15.02
C PHE A 170 0.45 8.00 -15.53
N ALA A 171 1.17 7.94 -16.65
CA ALA A 171 1.91 9.01 -17.31
C ALA A 171 1.07 9.90 -18.26
N GLY A 172 -0.24 9.65 -18.35
CA GLY A 172 -1.22 10.59 -18.89
C GLY A 172 -1.38 10.63 -20.41
N PHE A 173 -0.63 9.85 -21.22
CA PHE A 173 -0.79 9.89 -22.69
C PHE A 173 -2.24 9.74 -23.20
N PRO A 174 -3.15 8.93 -22.58
CA PRO A 174 -4.51 8.81 -23.08
C PRO A 174 -5.29 10.13 -23.05
N THR A 175 -4.89 11.12 -22.24
CA THR A 175 -5.53 12.43 -22.24
C THR A 175 -5.23 13.25 -23.50
N LYS A 176 -4.16 12.93 -24.24
CA LYS A 176 -3.87 13.50 -25.57
C LYS A 176 -4.93 13.12 -26.60
N LEU A 177 -5.47 11.90 -26.52
CA LEU A 177 -6.57 11.44 -27.38
C LEU A 177 -7.84 12.27 -27.15
N TRP A 178 -8.16 12.55 -25.88
CA TRP A 178 -9.29 13.42 -25.54
C TRP A 178 -9.09 14.84 -26.07
N ARG A 179 -7.90 15.43 -25.87
CA ARG A 179 -7.60 16.78 -26.36
C ARG A 179 -7.67 16.88 -27.88
N GLU A 180 -7.21 15.87 -28.60
CA GLU A 180 -7.34 15.76 -30.06
C GLU A 180 -8.82 15.81 -30.48
N GLU A 181 -9.69 15.05 -29.82
CA GLU A 181 -11.13 15.06 -30.12
C GLU A 181 -11.79 16.39 -29.76
N VAL A 182 -11.42 17.00 -28.63
CA VAL A 182 -11.90 18.34 -28.26
C VAL A 182 -11.49 19.38 -29.31
N ALA A 183 -10.24 19.39 -29.74
CA ALA A 183 -9.76 20.30 -30.78
C ALA A 183 -10.53 20.10 -32.10
N ARG A 184 -10.69 18.84 -32.52
CA ARG A 184 -11.39 18.47 -33.76
C ARG A 184 -12.87 18.87 -33.77
N ARG A 185 -13.55 18.77 -32.62
CA ARG A 185 -15.02 18.86 -32.53
C ARG A 185 -15.52 20.19 -31.96
N LEU A 186 -14.75 20.79 -31.06
CA LEU A 186 -15.10 22.04 -30.39
C LEU A 186 -14.22 23.22 -30.82
N GLY A 187 -13.09 22.96 -31.49
CA GLY A 187 -12.15 23.97 -31.98
C GLY A 187 -10.80 23.96 -31.23
N GLU A 188 -9.73 24.35 -31.93
CA GLU A 188 -8.35 24.39 -31.40
C GLU A 188 -8.22 25.27 -30.14
N ASP A 189 -8.97 26.37 -30.05
CA ASP A 189 -8.99 27.27 -28.89
C ASP A 189 -9.58 26.64 -27.62
N ARG A 190 -10.31 25.52 -27.76
CA ARG A 190 -10.96 24.80 -26.65
C ARG A 190 -10.22 23.54 -26.22
N MET A 191 -9.10 23.20 -26.86
CA MET A 191 -8.34 21.97 -26.58
C MET A 191 -8.04 21.75 -25.09
N THR A 192 -7.74 22.82 -24.35
CA THR A 192 -7.40 22.75 -22.91
C THR A 192 -8.57 23.12 -22.00
N LEU A 193 -9.79 23.23 -22.51
CA LEU A 193 -10.97 23.60 -21.73
C LEU A 193 -11.24 22.64 -20.56
N PHE A 194 -10.86 21.36 -20.73
CA PHE A 194 -11.01 20.29 -19.75
C PHE A 194 -9.68 19.93 -19.05
N ALA A 195 -8.66 20.79 -19.11
CA ALA A 195 -7.31 20.47 -18.66
C ALA A 195 -7.18 20.51 -17.13
N THR A 196 -7.62 19.43 -16.50
CA THR A 196 -7.46 19.10 -15.07
C THR A 196 -7.11 17.62 -14.96
N ASP A 197 -6.64 17.18 -13.78
CA ASP A 197 -6.55 15.76 -13.49
C ASP A 197 -7.92 15.07 -13.67
N GLY A 198 -7.93 13.99 -14.45
CA GLY A 198 -9.14 13.33 -14.91
C GLY A 198 -9.46 12.03 -14.17
N PRO A 199 -10.44 11.26 -14.66
CA PRO A 199 -10.87 9.99 -14.06
C PRO A 199 -9.79 8.90 -14.01
N GLY A 200 -8.71 9.04 -14.78
CA GLY A 200 -7.63 8.05 -14.88
C GLY A 200 -6.25 8.52 -14.40
N THR A 201 -6.08 9.79 -13.97
CA THR A 201 -4.77 10.33 -13.53
C THR A 201 -4.53 10.15 -12.04
N ALA A 202 -3.27 10.18 -11.61
CA ALA A 202 -2.87 10.00 -10.21
C ALA A 202 -3.22 11.19 -9.31
N GLY A 203 -3.71 10.91 -8.10
CA GLY A 203 -3.72 11.86 -6.98
C GLY A 203 -2.74 11.42 -5.91
N SER A 204 -2.22 12.32 -5.08
CA SER A 204 -1.47 12.05 -3.86
C SER A 204 -1.43 13.33 -3.04
N ASN A 205 -1.34 13.21 -1.71
CA ASN A 205 -0.77 14.29 -0.91
C ASN A 205 0.59 13.86 -0.34
N GLY A 206 1.48 14.82 -0.20
CA GLY A 206 2.71 14.68 0.57
C GLY A 206 3.12 16.03 1.16
N TRP A 207 3.58 16.03 2.40
CA TRP A 207 4.07 17.22 3.06
C TRP A 207 5.22 16.93 4.02
N LEU A 208 6.07 17.93 4.18
CA LEU A 208 7.27 17.91 5.02
C LEU A 208 7.22 19.10 5.96
N LEU A 209 7.49 18.84 7.24
CA LEU A 209 7.67 19.84 8.28
C LEU A 209 9.12 19.83 8.74
N THR A 210 9.77 20.99 8.75
CA THR A 210 11.11 21.13 9.37
C THR A 210 11.00 21.02 10.88
N GLY A 211 12.11 20.75 11.56
CA GLY A 211 12.15 20.68 13.03
C GLY A 211 11.61 21.90 13.78
N ALA A 212 11.63 23.09 13.18
CA ALA A 212 11.05 24.30 13.77
C ALA A 212 9.50 24.28 13.88
N ARG A 213 8.84 23.24 13.34
CA ARG A 213 7.38 23.10 13.28
C ARG A 213 6.88 21.85 14.02
N THR A 214 7.77 21.14 14.72
CA THR A 214 7.47 19.84 15.31
C THR A 214 7.84 19.83 16.79
N ALA A 215 7.13 19.03 17.58
CA ALA A 215 7.32 18.98 19.03
C ALA A 215 8.70 18.48 19.46
N THR A 216 9.30 17.61 18.66
CA THR A 216 10.60 17.00 18.94
C THR A 216 11.77 17.84 18.45
N GLY A 217 11.52 18.86 17.62
CA GLY A 217 12.58 19.61 16.94
C GLY A 217 13.20 18.87 15.75
N ALA A 218 12.73 17.67 15.40
CA ALA A 218 13.18 16.90 14.23
C ALA A 218 12.14 16.94 13.09
N PRO A 219 12.54 16.78 11.82
CA PRO A 219 11.59 16.83 10.71
C PRO A 219 10.52 15.72 10.78
N LEU A 220 9.32 16.04 10.29
CA LEU A 220 8.24 15.08 10.02
C LEU A 220 7.94 15.04 8.52
N LEU A 221 7.73 13.85 7.97
CA LEU A 221 7.32 13.64 6.58
C LEU A 221 6.06 12.78 6.54
N ALA A 222 4.98 13.28 5.96
CA ALA A 222 3.70 12.57 5.95
C ALA A 222 2.98 12.71 4.61
N GLY A 223 2.04 11.81 4.34
CA GLY A 223 1.28 11.83 3.11
C GLY A 223 0.44 10.58 2.88
N ASP A 224 -0.32 10.62 1.79
CA ASP A 224 -1.26 9.58 1.41
C ASP A 224 -1.37 9.50 -0.12
N PRO A 225 -0.72 8.51 -0.77
CA PRO A 225 -0.83 8.34 -2.21
C PRO A 225 -2.26 7.94 -2.60
N HIS A 226 -2.88 8.65 -3.56
CA HIS A 226 -4.22 8.34 -4.07
C HIS A 226 -4.14 7.53 -5.37
N ARG A 227 -4.40 6.23 -5.25
CA ARG A 227 -4.41 5.28 -6.38
C ARG A 227 -5.77 4.60 -6.46
N PHE A 228 -5.98 3.81 -7.51
CA PHE A 228 -7.00 2.78 -7.45
C PHE A 228 -6.73 1.90 -6.24
N ILE A 229 -7.76 1.69 -5.43
CA ILE A 229 -7.71 0.81 -4.28
C ILE A 229 -8.00 -0.58 -4.82
N GLU A 230 -6.99 -1.42 -4.77
CA GLU A 230 -7.04 -2.83 -5.18
C GLU A 230 -7.12 -3.69 -3.93
N ASP A 231 -7.82 -4.82 -4.03
CA ASP A 231 -7.88 -5.83 -2.96
C ASP A 231 -7.28 -7.14 -3.49
N PRO A 232 -6.06 -7.51 -3.07
CA PRO A 232 -5.22 -6.88 -2.04
C PRO A 232 -4.60 -5.52 -2.42
N GLY A 233 -4.27 -4.69 -1.42
CA GLY A 233 -3.73 -3.34 -1.60
C GLY A 233 -2.43 -3.26 -2.41
N VAL A 234 -2.24 -2.16 -3.16
CA VAL A 234 -1.05 -1.90 -4.01
C VAL A 234 0.26 -1.69 -3.24
N TYR A 235 0.18 -1.49 -1.93
CA TYR A 235 1.34 -1.38 -1.04
C TYR A 235 1.35 -2.51 -0.01
N GLN A 236 2.53 -3.09 0.19
CA GLN A 236 2.83 -3.99 1.31
C GLN A 236 3.72 -3.23 2.30
N GLN A 237 3.27 -3.12 3.55
CA GLN A 237 4.11 -2.66 4.66
C GLN A 237 5.20 -3.71 4.90
N ILE A 238 6.45 -3.27 5.09
CA ILE A 238 7.57 -4.19 5.31
C ILE A 238 8.76 -3.51 5.97
N ARG A 239 9.56 -4.29 6.71
CA ARG A 239 10.93 -3.91 7.14
C ARG A 239 11.96 -4.85 6.52
N LEU A 240 13.03 -4.28 5.99
CA LEU A 240 14.16 -4.97 5.37
C LEU A 240 15.44 -4.63 6.14
N ALA A 241 16.07 -5.62 6.79
CA ALA A 241 17.27 -5.42 7.59
C ALA A 241 18.43 -6.37 7.22
N CYS A 242 19.61 -5.82 7.01
CA CYS A 242 20.89 -6.53 6.91
C CYS A 242 22.02 -5.63 7.46
N PRO A 243 23.27 -6.09 7.54
CA PRO A 243 24.38 -5.25 8.04
C PRO A 243 24.56 -3.93 7.26
N GLU A 244 24.16 -3.87 5.99
CA GLU A 244 24.28 -2.68 5.14
C GLU A 244 23.17 -1.65 5.37
N PHE A 245 21.97 -2.07 5.79
CA PHE A 245 20.81 -1.18 5.94
C PHE A 245 19.66 -1.79 6.73
N ASP A 246 18.85 -0.93 7.35
CA ASP A 246 17.59 -1.26 8.03
C ASP A 246 16.52 -0.24 7.62
N VAL A 247 15.59 -0.65 6.75
CA VAL A 247 14.60 0.24 6.16
C VAL A 247 13.20 -0.30 6.38
N VAL A 248 12.31 0.55 6.88
CA VAL A 248 10.88 0.28 6.97
C VAL A 248 10.12 1.16 5.98
N GLY A 249 9.06 0.64 5.37
CA GLY A 249 8.32 1.41 4.37
C GLY A 249 7.27 0.63 3.61
N LEU A 250 6.76 1.27 2.55
CA LEU A 250 5.72 0.72 1.68
C LEU A 250 6.38 0.19 0.39
N ALA A 251 6.46 -1.14 0.28
CA ALA A 251 6.90 -1.83 -0.93
C ALA A 251 5.73 -2.02 -1.90
N VAL A 252 6.03 -2.11 -3.20
CA VAL A 252 5.03 -2.51 -4.21
C VAL A 252 5.21 -4.00 -4.46
N PRO A 253 4.18 -4.84 -4.27
CA PRO A 253 4.27 -6.28 -4.53
C PRO A 253 4.79 -6.57 -5.94
N GLY A 254 5.78 -7.46 -6.04
CA GLY A 254 6.44 -7.80 -7.31
C GLY A 254 7.69 -6.97 -7.62
N ILE A 255 8.03 -5.96 -6.82
CA ILE A 255 9.21 -5.11 -6.99
C ILE A 255 10.12 -5.19 -5.75
N PRO A 256 11.42 -5.45 -5.90
CA PRO A 256 12.35 -5.51 -4.77
C PRO A 256 12.61 -4.14 -4.15
N GLY A 257 12.93 -4.12 -2.86
CA GLY A 257 13.20 -2.92 -2.07
C GLY A 257 11.98 -2.06 -1.80
N ILE A 258 12.23 -0.77 -1.51
CA ILE A 258 11.22 0.23 -1.15
C ILE A 258 11.47 1.46 -2.03
N ALA A 259 10.65 1.63 -3.07
CA ALA A 259 10.90 2.69 -4.06
C ALA A 259 10.41 4.07 -3.58
N HIS A 260 9.22 4.12 -2.99
CA HIS A 260 8.45 5.36 -2.93
C HIS A 260 8.33 5.99 -1.54
N PHE A 261 8.25 5.19 -0.48
CA PHE A 261 8.01 5.66 0.89
C PHE A 261 8.84 4.84 1.86
N GLY A 262 9.93 5.39 2.36
CA GLY A 262 10.89 4.65 3.19
C GLY A 262 11.50 5.49 4.30
N HIS A 263 11.88 4.81 5.37
CA HIS A 263 12.55 5.38 6.54
C HIS A 263 13.71 4.48 6.97
N THR A 264 14.95 4.96 6.85
CA THR A 264 16.17 4.17 7.18
C THR A 264 16.59 4.26 8.63
N GLY A 265 16.00 5.19 9.39
CA GLY A 265 16.43 5.57 10.74
C GLY A 265 17.22 6.88 10.72
N HIS A 266 17.85 7.20 9.59
CA HIS A 266 18.63 8.42 9.41
C HIS A 266 18.01 9.39 8.39
N VAL A 267 17.36 8.86 7.36
CA VAL A 267 16.68 9.64 6.32
C VAL A 267 15.33 8.99 5.99
N ALA A 268 14.34 9.81 5.69
CA ALA A 268 13.06 9.38 5.15
C ALA A 268 12.73 10.11 3.84
N TRP A 269 12.04 9.41 2.95
CA TRP A 269 11.58 9.99 1.68
C TRP A 269 10.16 9.55 1.35
N ALA A 270 9.53 10.36 0.52
CA ALA A 270 8.20 10.15 0.00
C ALA A 270 8.06 10.76 -1.39
N ILE A 271 7.12 10.26 -2.17
CA ILE A 271 6.84 10.76 -3.51
C ILE A 271 5.36 11.10 -3.73
N THR A 272 5.13 12.02 -4.64
CA THR A 272 3.83 12.31 -5.25
C THR A 272 4.02 12.38 -6.77
N ASN A 273 2.97 12.10 -7.56
CA ASN A 273 3.07 12.20 -9.03
C ASN A 273 3.34 13.67 -9.45
N ALA A 274 4.32 13.90 -10.32
CA ALA A 274 4.69 15.23 -10.81
C ALA A 274 3.74 15.78 -11.89
N MET A 275 2.82 14.98 -12.41
CA MET A 275 1.95 15.32 -13.56
C MET A 275 2.75 15.74 -14.81
N ALA A 276 4.00 15.30 -14.90
CA ALA A 276 4.86 15.61 -16.04
C ALA A 276 4.42 14.81 -17.28
N ASP A 277 4.51 15.44 -18.44
CA ASP A 277 4.30 14.78 -19.73
C ASP A 277 5.66 14.24 -20.21
N TYR A 278 5.79 12.92 -20.37
CA TYR A 278 7.03 12.26 -20.83
C TYR A 278 6.82 11.15 -21.86
N GLN A 279 5.59 10.95 -22.32
CA GLN A 279 5.23 9.97 -23.35
C GLN A 279 4.54 10.68 -24.51
N ASP A 280 4.79 10.28 -25.75
CA ASP A 280 4.20 10.90 -26.94
C ASP A 280 3.47 9.90 -27.82
N LEU A 281 2.51 10.43 -28.58
CA LEU A 281 1.71 9.69 -29.55
C LEU A 281 2.00 10.21 -30.95
N TYR A 282 2.36 9.31 -31.86
CA TYR A 282 2.59 9.63 -33.27
C TYR A 282 1.52 8.98 -34.14
N ARG A 283 0.94 9.75 -35.07
CA ARG A 283 0.03 9.26 -36.10
C ARG A 283 0.88 8.65 -37.22
N GLU A 284 0.86 7.33 -37.31
CA GLU A 284 1.63 6.56 -38.28
C GLU A 284 0.86 6.40 -39.59
N ARG A 285 1.58 6.36 -40.71
CA ARG A 285 1.06 5.93 -42.00
C ARG A 285 1.71 4.61 -42.36
N LEU A 286 0.90 3.55 -42.40
CA LEU A 286 1.36 2.18 -42.61
C LEU A 286 0.80 1.62 -43.91
N ARG A 287 1.55 0.75 -44.59
CA ARG A 287 1.04 -0.02 -45.74
C ARG A 287 1.53 -1.46 -45.70
N ARG A 288 0.70 -2.36 -46.22
CA ARG A 288 1.08 -3.76 -46.47
C ARG A 288 1.83 -3.84 -47.80
N THR A 289 2.96 -4.53 -47.78
CA THR A 289 3.74 -4.85 -48.99
C THR A 289 3.20 -6.13 -49.64
N PRO A 290 3.40 -6.34 -50.95
CA PRO A 290 2.90 -7.54 -51.65
C PRO A 290 3.40 -8.87 -51.07
N ASP A 291 4.56 -8.89 -50.40
CA ASP A 291 5.12 -10.05 -49.70
C ASP A 291 4.57 -10.22 -48.27
N GLY A 292 3.58 -9.43 -47.87
CA GLY A 292 2.93 -9.50 -46.56
C GLY A 292 3.65 -8.75 -45.43
N GLY A 293 4.77 -8.08 -45.72
CA GLY A 293 5.44 -7.21 -44.75
C GLY A 293 4.72 -5.89 -44.53
N VAL A 294 5.11 -5.15 -43.48
CA VAL A 294 4.58 -3.81 -43.19
C VAL A 294 5.66 -2.77 -43.43
N GLU A 295 5.29 -1.65 -44.06
CA GLU A 295 6.12 -0.45 -44.17
C GLU A 295 5.44 0.72 -43.46
N ALA A 296 6.23 1.61 -42.87
CA ALA A 296 5.80 2.89 -42.32
C ALA A 296 6.41 4.04 -43.11
N LEU A 297 5.72 5.18 -43.18
CA LEU A 297 6.27 6.40 -43.77
C LEU A 297 7.11 7.14 -42.73
N GLY A 298 8.40 7.30 -43.01
CA GLY A 298 9.31 8.17 -42.24
C GLY A 298 9.65 9.46 -42.99
N PRO A 299 10.47 10.34 -42.40
CA PRO A 299 10.94 11.57 -43.03
C PRO A 299 11.65 11.35 -44.38
N ASP A 300 12.33 10.21 -44.54
CA ASP A 300 13.08 9.85 -45.75
C ASP A 300 12.29 8.94 -46.72
N GLY A 301 10.99 8.73 -46.47
CA GLY A 301 10.13 7.87 -47.27
C GLY A 301 9.73 6.57 -46.56
N TRP A 302 9.19 5.63 -47.32
CA TRP A 302 8.70 4.35 -46.81
C TRP A 302 9.86 3.45 -46.40
N TYR A 303 9.79 2.87 -45.20
CA TYR A 303 10.76 1.89 -44.69
C TYR A 303 10.05 0.70 -44.06
N ARG A 304 10.68 -0.47 -44.13
CA ARG A 304 10.12 -1.71 -43.58
C ARG A 304 10.20 -1.69 -42.05
N VAL A 305 9.10 -2.08 -41.40
CA VAL A 305 9.00 -2.15 -39.94
C VAL A 305 8.96 -3.59 -39.43
N HIS A 306 9.22 -3.76 -38.14
CA HIS A 306 9.03 -5.05 -37.49
C HIS A 306 7.53 -5.28 -37.26
N ALA A 307 7.01 -6.39 -37.78
CA ALA A 307 5.63 -6.80 -37.57
C ALA A 307 5.53 -8.32 -37.43
N HIS A 308 4.71 -8.78 -36.49
CA HIS A 308 4.36 -10.19 -36.31
C HIS A 308 2.98 -10.33 -35.67
N THR A 309 2.37 -11.51 -35.80
CA THR A 309 1.07 -11.82 -35.19
C THR A 309 1.28 -12.73 -33.98
N GLU A 310 0.56 -12.43 -32.90
CA GLU A 310 0.47 -13.27 -31.71
C GLU A 310 -0.97 -13.70 -31.45
N THR A 311 -1.13 -14.76 -30.66
CA THR A 311 -2.43 -15.28 -30.23
C THR A 311 -2.67 -14.97 -28.75
N ILE A 312 -3.87 -14.48 -28.44
CA ILE A 312 -4.41 -14.27 -27.09
C ILE A 312 -5.44 -15.36 -26.84
N GLU A 313 -5.14 -16.25 -25.89
CA GLU A 313 -6.11 -17.24 -25.41
C GLU A 313 -7.17 -16.57 -24.53
N VAL A 314 -8.44 -16.92 -24.71
CA VAL A 314 -9.57 -16.30 -23.99
C VAL A 314 -10.41 -17.37 -23.30
N ALA A 315 -10.55 -17.28 -21.99
CA ALA A 315 -11.38 -18.21 -21.22
C ALA A 315 -12.84 -18.13 -21.70
N GLY A 316 -13.39 -19.26 -22.12
CA GLY A 316 -14.79 -19.37 -22.56
C GLY A 316 -15.09 -18.76 -23.94
N ALA A 317 -14.09 -18.34 -24.71
CA ALA A 317 -14.26 -17.79 -26.06
C ALA A 317 -13.17 -18.30 -27.02
N ALA A 318 -13.29 -17.94 -28.31
CA ALA A 318 -12.27 -18.27 -29.30
C ALA A 318 -11.00 -17.42 -29.05
N PRO A 319 -9.79 -17.94 -29.36
CA PRO A 319 -8.57 -17.15 -29.29
C PRO A 319 -8.62 -15.95 -30.24
N GLU A 320 -8.02 -14.84 -29.82
CA GLU A 320 -7.93 -13.62 -30.62
C GLU A 320 -6.54 -13.41 -31.20
N GLN A 321 -6.46 -12.91 -32.43
CA GLN A 321 -5.20 -12.58 -33.08
C GLN A 321 -4.87 -11.10 -32.85
N VAL A 322 -3.63 -10.83 -32.46
CA VAL A 322 -3.10 -9.47 -32.33
C VAL A 322 -1.87 -9.31 -33.22
N GLU A 323 -1.94 -8.38 -34.16
CA GLU A 323 -0.74 -7.95 -34.89
C GLU A 323 0.00 -6.89 -34.06
N VAL A 324 1.29 -7.14 -33.84
CA VAL A 324 2.23 -6.26 -33.15
C VAL A 324 3.12 -5.62 -34.20
N ILE A 325 3.10 -4.28 -34.27
CA ILE A 325 3.88 -3.48 -35.23
C ILE A 325 4.74 -2.50 -34.45
N GLU A 326 6.02 -2.37 -34.81
CA GLU A 326 6.93 -1.40 -34.20
C GLU A 326 7.67 -0.57 -35.25
N THR A 327 7.49 0.76 -35.16
CA THR A 327 8.18 1.77 -35.96
C THR A 327 9.39 2.30 -35.19
N ASP A 328 10.31 3.07 -35.82
CA ASP A 328 11.43 3.66 -35.03
C ASP A 328 10.95 4.71 -34.00
N ARG A 329 9.69 5.17 -34.09
CA ARG A 329 9.08 6.06 -33.09
C ARG A 329 8.61 5.25 -31.89
N GLY A 330 8.08 4.05 -32.11
CA GLY A 330 7.70 3.12 -31.05
C GLY A 330 6.67 2.07 -31.50
N PRO A 331 6.21 1.23 -30.56
CA PRO A 331 5.12 0.29 -30.81
C PRO A 331 3.81 0.98 -31.21
N VAL A 332 3.12 0.44 -32.21
CA VAL A 332 1.77 0.84 -32.61
C VAL A 332 0.75 0.27 -31.62
N ILE A 333 0.04 1.14 -30.90
CA ILE A 333 -0.90 0.77 -29.84
C ILE A 333 -2.38 0.92 -30.25
N ILE A 334 -2.66 1.64 -31.33
CA ILE A 334 -4.01 1.84 -31.89
C ILE A 334 -3.97 1.61 -33.40
N GLY A 335 -5.00 0.95 -33.93
CA GLY A 335 -5.14 0.55 -35.33
C GLY A 335 -5.09 -0.98 -35.50
N ASP A 336 -5.93 -1.50 -36.38
CA ASP A 336 -5.92 -2.91 -36.81
C ASP A 336 -5.21 -2.94 -38.15
N GLY A 337 -4.15 -3.76 -38.25
CA GLY A 337 -3.08 -3.65 -39.24
C GLY A 337 -3.46 -3.28 -40.68
N PRO A 338 -2.53 -2.71 -41.47
CA PRO A 338 -2.85 -2.21 -42.80
C PRO A 338 -3.40 -3.32 -43.70
N GLY A 339 -4.62 -3.12 -44.22
CA GLY A 339 -5.32 -4.07 -45.08
C GLY A 339 -6.21 -5.09 -44.35
N ALA A 340 -6.46 -4.94 -43.05
CA ALA A 340 -7.52 -5.68 -42.37
C ALA A 340 -8.90 -5.30 -42.96
N GLU A 341 -9.71 -6.29 -43.36
CA GLU A 341 -11.09 -6.05 -43.76
C GLU A 341 -11.87 -5.54 -42.55
N VAL A 342 -12.44 -4.34 -42.66
CA VAL A 342 -13.36 -3.82 -41.64
C VAL A 342 -14.63 -4.65 -41.73
N GLU A 343 -14.83 -5.60 -40.81
CA GLU A 343 -16.12 -6.26 -40.65
C GLU A 343 -17.15 -5.22 -40.22
N THR A 344 -17.89 -4.68 -41.20
CA THR A 344 -19.08 -3.88 -40.93
C THR A 344 -20.13 -4.81 -40.35
N ALA A 345 -20.43 -4.67 -39.06
CA ALA A 345 -21.53 -5.39 -38.43
C ALA A 345 -22.84 -5.12 -39.19
N ASP A 346 -23.43 -6.17 -39.74
CA ASP A 346 -24.73 -6.15 -40.42
C ASP A 346 -25.82 -5.62 -39.48
N VAL A 347 -26.25 -4.38 -39.70
CA VAL A 347 -27.52 -3.89 -39.16
C VAL A 347 -28.62 -4.37 -40.10
N ALA A 348 -29.29 -5.44 -39.70
CA ALA A 348 -30.40 -6.01 -40.44
C ALA A 348 -31.58 -5.02 -40.55
N GLY A 349 -31.94 -4.66 -41.78
CA GLY A 349 -33.33 -4.43 -42.21
C GLY A 349 -33.83 -2.98 -42.23
N GLY A 350 -33.87 -2.39 -43.43
CA GLY A 350 -34.67 -1.19 -43.72
C GLY A 350 -34.52 -0.76 -45.19
N GLU A 351 -35.58 -0.91 -45.96
CA GLU A 351 -35.63 -0.76 -47.42
C GLU A 351 -35.21 0.61 -47.96
N ALA A 352 -34.63 0.57 -49.15
CA ALA A 352 -34.16 1.69 -49.95
C ALA A 352 -35.29 2.62 -50.44
N ALA A 353 -35.00 3.91 -50.51
CA ALA A 353 -35.65 4.84 -51.44
C ALA A 353 -34.61 5.83 -52.00
N ASP A 354 -34.52 5.85 -53.32
CA ASP A 354 -33.67 6.69 -54.16
C ASP A 354 -33.85 8.19 -53.93
N ALA A 355 -32.74 8.96 -53.95
CA ALA A 355 -32.63 10.21 -54.72
C ALA A 355 -31.21 10.79 -54.76
N ALA A 356 -30.77 11.05 -56.01
CA ALA A 356 -29.87 12.11 -56.48
C ALA A 356 -28.34 11.93 -56.41
N GLU A 357 -27.81 11.51 -57.57
CA GLU A 357 -26.45 11.74 -58.07
C GLU A 357 -26.04 13.22 -58.02
N GLY A 358 -24.81 13.50 -57.58
CA GLY A 358 -24.21 14.83 -57.77
C GLY A 358 -22.98 15.14 -56.91
N ALA A 359 -21.86 14.45 -57.16
CA ALA A 359 -20.47 14.96 -57.11
C ALA A 359 -19.50 13.76 -56.98
N HIS A 360 -18.68 13.54 -57.99
CA HIS A 360 -17.49 12.69 -57.86
C HIS A 360 -16.49 13.39 -56.94
N PRO A 361 -16.07 12.81 -55.80
CA PRO A 361 -14.82 13.19 -55.17
C PRO A 361 -13.68 12.55 -55.95
N GLU A 362 -12.64 13.34 -56.19
CA GLU A 362 -11.40 12.90 -56.81
C GLU A 362 -10.82 11.69 -56.06
N SER A 363 -10.38 10.72 -56.84
CA SER A 363 -9.63 9.53 -56.42
C SER A 363 -8.43 9.87 -55.55
N GLY A 364 -8.33 9.30 -54.33
CA GLY A 364 -7.06 9.29 -53.60
C GLY A 364 -7.04 9.05 -52.09
N GLU A 365 -8.17 9.01 -51.38
CA GLU A 365 -8.19 8.68 -49.94
C GLU A 365 -8.78 7.28 -49.75
N ALA A 366 -7.93 6.25 -49.88
CA ALA A 366 -8.25 4.95 -49.34
C ALA A 366 -8.53 5.11 -47.84
N ALA A 367 -9.51 4.38 -47.33
CA ALA A 367 -9.89 4.33 -45.91
C ALA A 367 -8.77 3.70 -45.05
N ASP A 368 -7.62 4.38 -44.94
CA ASP A 368 -6.50 3.97 -44.10
C ASP A 368 -6.86 4.24 -42.63
N GLY A 369 -6.90 3.17 -41.84
CA GLY A 369 -7.16 3.24 -40.40
C GLY A 369 -6.22 4.20 -39.67
N THR A 370 -6.70 4.81 -38.60
CA THR A 370 -5.84 5.65 -37.74
C THR A 370 -4.87 4.74 -36.96
N PHE A 371 -3.60 4.72 -37.36
CA PHE A 371 -2.53 4.06 -36.63
C PHE A 371 -1.84 5.04 -35.67
N ILE A 372 -1.69 4.68 -34.39
CA ILE A 372 -1.01 5.53 -33.40
C ILE A 372 0.07 4.72 -32.68
N SER A 373 1.32 5.19 -32.73
CA SER A 373 2.43 4.63 -31.96
C SER A 373 2.71 5.40 -30.68
N LEU A 374 3.20 4.68 -29.66
CA LEU A 374 3.57 5.22 -28.35
C LEU A 374 5.09 5.28 -28.21
N ARG A 375 5.62 6.48 -27.99
CA ARG A 375 7.03 6.70 -27.66
C ARG A 375 7.17 7.09 -26.19
N TYR A 376 7.97 6.36 -25.41
CA TYR A 376 8.18 6.62 -23.98
C TYR A 376 9.61 6.22 -23.55
N PRO A 377 10.15 6.80 -22.45
CA PRO A 377 11.59 6.77 -22.20
C PRO A 377 12.18 5.35 -22.06
N PRO A 378 11.66 4.42 -21.24
CA PRO A 378 12.22 3.08 -21.14
C PRO A 378 12.28 2.30 -22.46
N ARG A 379 11.31 2.52 -23.36
CA ARG A 379 11.34 1.91 -24.70
C ARG A 379 12.50 2.43 -25.53
N VAL A 380 12.81 3.72 -25.41
CA VAL A 380 13.84 4.42 -26.18
C VAL A 380 15.23 4.19 -25.59
N THR A 381 15.37 4.33 -24.27
CA THR A 381 16.67 4.30 -23.57
C THR A 381 17.06 2.89 -23.15
N GLY A 382 16.08 2.00 -22.92
CA GLY A 382 16.32 0.71 -22.28
C GLY A 382 16.65 0.86 -20.80
N GLU A 383 16.23 1.95 -20.14
CA GLU A 383 16.50 2.21 -18.73
C GLU A 383 15.20 2.49 -17.97
N LEU A 384 15.10 1.97 -16.73
CA LEU A 384 13.97 2.23 -15.82
C LEU A 384 14.37 2.91 -14.51
N GLY A 385 15.65 2.95 -14.19
CA GLY A 385 16.14 3.49 -12.92
C GLY A 385 16.13 2.51 -11.75
N PHE A 386 16.11 1.19 -12.00
CA PHE A 386 16.14 0.18 -10.92
C PHE A 386 17.43 0.20 -10.09
N ASP A 387 18.53 0.76 -10.62
CA ASP A 387 19.77 1.01 -9.88
C ASP A 387 19.56 1.98 -8.69
N VAL A 388 18.48 2.77 -8.70
CA VAL A 388 18.13 3.71 -7.62
C VAL A 388 17.63 2.96 -6.38
N LEU A 389 16.94 1.83 -6.54
CA LEU A 389 16.31 1.10 -5.43
C LEU A 389 17.33 0.62 -4.38
N PRO A 390 18.41 -0.11 -4.74
CA PRO A 390 19.42 -0.51 -3.77
C PRO A 390 20.24 0.67 -3.22
N ALA A 391 20.30 1.81 -3.92
CA ALA A 391 20.94 3.02 -3.42
C ALA A 391 20.08 3.71 -2.35
N LEU A 392 18.77 3.81 -2.55
CA LEU A 392 17.83 4.35 -1.55
C LEU A 392 17.84 3.53 -0.26
N LEU A 393 17.92 2.20 -0.34
CA LEU A 393 18.01 1.35 0.85
C LEU A 393 19.26 1.67 1.69
N ARG A 394 20.36 2.05 1.04
CA ARG A 394 21.63 2.40 1.69
C ARG A 394 21.71 3.87 2.13
N ALA A 395 20.76 4.71 1.74
CA ALA A 395 20.80 6.14 2.03
C ALA A 395 20.83 6.41 3.55
N ARG A 396 21.61 7.42 3.93
CA ARG A 396 21.73 7.89 5.33
C ARG A 396 21.45 9.39 5.45
N THR A 397 21.61 10.12 4.36
CA THR A 397 21.41 11.57 4.30
C THR A 397 20.49 11.94 3.16
N VAL A 398 19.95 13.15 3.21
CA VAL A 398 19.23 13.74 2.07
C VAL A 398 20.09 13.80 0.81
N ALA A 399 21.40 14.04 0.94
CA ALA A 399 22.32 14.06 -0.19
C ALA A 399 22.46 12.70 -0.89
N ASP A 400 22.40 11.60 -0.12
CA ASP A 400 22.38 10.25 -0.69
C ASP A 400 21.11 10.01 -1.50
N VAL A 401 19.95 10.44 -0.97
CA VAL A 401 18.66 10.34 -1.66
C VAL A 401 18.67 11.19 -2.94
N ASP A 402 19.16 12.43 -2.86
CA ASP A 402 19.27 13.33 -4.01
C ASP A 402 20.16 12.72 -5.11
N THR A 403 21.32 12.18 -4.74
CA THR A 403 22.25 11.54 -5.68
C THR A 403 21.66 10.27 -6.29
N ALA A 404 21.00 9.43 -5.50
CA ALA A 404 20.36 8.21 -5.99
C ALA A 404 19.32 8.53 -7.08
N LEU A 405 18.50 9.56 -6.86
CA LEU A 405 17.40 9.92 -7.76
C LEU A 405 17.83 10.52 -9.10
N ASP A 406 19.12 10.84 -9.30
CA ASP A 406 19.63 11.30 -10.60
C ASP A 406 19.59 10.20 -11.69
N ARG A 407 19.49 8.92 -11.30
CA ARG A 407 19.34 7.79 -12.23
C ARG A 407 17.90 7.30 -12.37
N TRP A 408 16.93 8.00 -11.79
CA TRP A 408 15.52 7.64 -11.87
C TRP A 408 14.92 8.00 -13.23
N VAL A 409 14.14 7.10 -13.84
CA VAL A 409 13.56 7.31 -15.17
C VAL A 409 12.05 7.55 -15.10
N GLU A 410 11.27 6.56 -14.65
CA GLU A 410 9.82 6.70 -14.56
C GLU A 410 9.21 5.90 -13.39
N PRO A 411 8.06 6.33 -12.83
CA PRO A 411 7.30 7.52 -13.18
C PRO A 411 8.00 8.81 -12.73
N VAL A 412 7.71 9.92 -13.41
CA VAL A 412 8.23 11.23 -13.00
C VAL A 412 7.46 11.72 -11.76
N ASN A 413 8.19 11.89 -10.67
CA ASN A 413 7.63 12.18 -9.34
C ASN A 413 8.21 13.46 -8.75
N VAL A 414 7.44 14.11 -7.88
CA VAL A 414 7.97 15.05 -6.90
C VAL A 414 8.35 14.27 -5.66
N VAL A 415 9.57 14.44 -5.19
CA VAL A 415 10.15 13.79 -4.01
C VAL A 415 10.28 14.81 -2.89
N LEU A 416 9.84 14.42 -1.70
CA LEU A 416 10.17 15.07 -0.44
C LEU A 416 11.07 14.14 0.37
N ALA A 417 12.15 14.67 0.94
CA ALA A 417 13.00 13.92 1.86
C ALA A 417 13.52 14.81 2.98
N ALA A 418 13.78 14.21 4.14
CA ALA A 418 14.43 14.83 5.27
C ALA A 418 15.35 13.83 5.98
N ASP A 419 16.37 14.32 6.69
CA ASP A 419 17.23 13.50 7.52
C ASP A 419 17.34 14.01 8.97
N THR A 420 17.94 13.17 9.83
CA THR A 420 18.12 13.44 11.26
C THR A 420 18.98 14.67 11.56
N SER A 421 19.71 15.21 10.57
CA SER A 421 20.46 16.47 10.72
C SER A 421 19.59 17.71 10.51
N GLY A 422 18.36 17.54 10.03
CA GLY A 422 17.45 18.62 9.66
C GLY A 422 17.56 19.06 8.20
N ALA A 423 18.38 18.40 7.37
CA ALA A 423 18.43 18.68 5.94
C ALA A 423 17.11 18.27 5.28
N THR A 424 16.75 18.95 4.19
CA THR A 424 15.49 18.71 3.47
C THR A 424 15.68 18.78 1.96
N LEU A 425 14.83 18.08 1.22
CA LEU A 425 14.81 18.06 -0.24
C LEU A 425 13.38 18.13 -0.76
N HIS A 426 13.17 18.99 -1.75
CA HIS A 426 11.96 19.05 -2.56
C HIS A 426 12.35 19.13 -4.04
N ARG A 427 12.26 18.01 -4.77
CA ARG A 427 12.72 17.91 -6.17
C ARG A 427 11.77 17.15 -7.07
N VAL A 428 11.87 17.38 -8.37
CA VAL A 428 11.36 16.44 -9.37
C VAL A 428 12.44 15.38 -9.68
N ALA A 429 12.04 14.13 -9.85
CA ALA A 429 12.90 13.02 -10.27
C ALA A 429 12.24 12.23 -11.42
N GLY A 430 13.01 11.83 -12.43
CA GLY A 430 12.55 11.10 -13.61
C GLY A 430 13.28 11.51 -14.89
N HIS A 431 12.75 11.08 -16.05
CA HIS A 431 13.28 11.42 -17.36
C HIS A 431 12.19 12.08 -18.21
N VAL A 432 12.41 13.33 -18.61
CA VAL A 432 11.49 14.09 -19.48
C VAL A 432 12.22 14.47 -20.77
N PRO A 433 11.83 13.94 -21.94
CA PRO A 433 12.56 14.16 -23.18
C PRO A 433 12.39 15.59 -23.70
N VAL A 434 13.44 16.14 -24.32
CA VAL A 434 13.37 17.43 -25.01
C VAL A 434 12.71 17.27 -26.38
N ARG A 435 11.59 17.99 -26.59
CA ARG A 435 10.72 17.87 -27.76
C ARG A 435 9.82 19.10 -27.92
N PRO A 436 9.20 19.31 -29.10
CA PRO A 436 8.27 20.42 -29.31
C PRO A 436 7.08 20.40 -28.36
N TYR A 437 6.50 21.58 -28.13
CA TYR A 437 5.36 21.72 -27.23
C TYR A 437 4.10 20.99 -27.71
N ALA A 438 3.89 20.90 -29.04
CA ALA A 438 2.74 20.22 -29.65
C ALA A 438 2.64 18.74 -29.23
N ASN A 439 3.78 18.06 -29.10
CA ASN A 439 3.85 16.67 -28.63
C ASN A 439 3.18 16.47 -27.27
N ARG A 440 3.24 17.47 -26.38
CA ARG A 440 2.61 17.40 -25.05
C ARG A 440 1.09 17.48 -25.10
N LEU A 441 0.54 18.06 -26.17
CA LEU A 441 -0.88 18.38 -26.25
C LEU A 441 -1.67 17.30 -26.96
N ARG A 442 -1.12 16.68 -28.01
CA ARG A 442 -1.91 15.89 -28.95
C ARG A 442 -1.10 14.80 -29.66
N VAL A 443 -1.79 14.05 -30.53
CA VAL A 443 -1.16 13.11 -31.46
C VAL A 443 -0.51 13.91 -32.59
N VAL A 444 0.77 13.68 -32.86
CA VAL A 444 1.55 14.42 -33.87
C VAL A 444 1.86 13.57 -35.10
N PRO A 445 2.03 14.14 -36.31
CA PRO A 445 2.44 13.39 -37.51
C PRO A 445 3.78 12.66 -37.31
N ALA A 446 3.85 11.39 -37.72
CA ALA A 446 5.06 10.57 -37.56
C ALA A 446 6.18 10.92 -38.56
N GLU A 447 5.81 11.30 -39.78
CA GLU A 447 6.77 11.55 -40.87
C GLU A 447 7.42 12.94 -40.81
N ASP A 448 6.88 13.87 -40.03
CA ASP A 448 7.38 15.23 -39.95
C ASP A 448 8.50 15.35 -38.90
N PRO A 449 9.76 15.61 -39.31
CA PRO A 449 10.90 15.69 -38.40
C PRO A 449 10.78 16.85 -37.40
N ALA A 450 9.86 17.80 -37.61
CA ALA A 450 9.60 18.86 -36.65
C ALA A 450 9.13 18.34 -35.29
N TYR A 451 8.56 17.12 -35.22
CA TYR A 451 8.05 16.50 -33.98
C TYR A 451 8.99 15.47 -33.35
N ALA A 452 10.22 15.34 -33.85
CA ALA A 452 11.20 14.41 -33.31
C ALA A 452 11.66 14.81 -31.89
N TRP A 453 11.99 13.81 -31.08
CA TRP A 453 12.72 14.02 -29.83
C TRP A 453 14.17 14.43 -30.15
N ARG A 454 14.78 15.20 -29.26
CA ARG A 454 16.23 15.41 -29.29
C ARG A 454 16.90 14.28 -28.53
N ASP A 455 17.37 13.29 -29.26
CA ASP A 455 17.97 12.10 -28.67
C ASP A 455 19.16 12.45 -27.76
N GLY A 456 19.19 11.84 -26.57
CA GLY A 456 20.23 12.08 -25.56
C GLY A 456 20.06 13.36 -24.74
N GLU A 457 19.10 14.24 -25.06
CA GLU A 457 18.79 15.42 -24.25
C GLU A 457 17.60 15.16 -23.30
N THR A 458 17.72 15.62 -22.05
CA THR A 458 16.64 15.62 -21.06
C THR A 458 16.35 17.03 -20.59
N VAL A 459 15.09 17.31 -20.28
CA VAL A 459 14.68 18.56 -19.64
C VAL A 459 15.30 18.62 -18.23
N PRO A 460 15.94 19.73 -17.82
CA PRO A 460 16.41 19.90 -16.46
C PRO A 460 15.27 19.79 -15.44
N LEU A 461 15.48 18.98 -14.41
CA LEU A 461 14.49 18.75 -13.37
C LEU A 461 14.64 19.77 -12.21
N PRO A 462 13.58 20.51 -11.85
CA PRO A 462 13.66 21.50 -10.80
C PRO A 462 13.87 20.86 -9.41
N ARG A 463 14.60 21.57 -8.53
CA ARG A 463 14.84 21.20 -7.13
C ARG A 463 14.97 22.44 -6.26
N THR A 464 14.58 22.33 -5.00
CA THR A 464 14.71 23.36 -3.96
C THR A 464 14.83 22.73 -2.58
N GLU A 465 15.39 23.47 -1.63
CA GLU A 465 15.21 23.18 -0.21
C GLU A 465 13.81 23.63 0.25
N VAL A 466 13.34 23.10 1.38
CA VAL A 466 12.08 23.53 1.99
C VAL A 466 12.27 24.93 2.60
N ASP A 467 11.40 25.88 2.21
CA ASP A 467 11.52 27.30 2.58
C ASP A 467 11.69 27.52 4.09
N GLY A 468 12.90 27.91 4.51
CA GLY A 468 13.31 28.10 5.90
C GLY A 468 12.54 29.10 6.77
N PRO A 469 11.78 30.09 6.26
CA PRO A 469 10.95 30.93 7.12
C PRO A 469 9.63 30.27 7.53
N ALA A 470 9.07 29.40 6.68
CA ALA A 470 7.80 28.73 6.92
C ALA A 470 7.97 27.31 7.43
N GLY A 471 9.04 26.61 7.05
CA GLY A 471 9.33 25.25 7.49
C GLY A 471 8.31 24.20 7.02
N ILE A 472 7.60 24.47 5.92
CA ILE A 472 6.55 23.61 5.35
C ILE A 472 6.80 23.44 3.84
N ALA A 473 6.83 22.19 3.37
CA ALA A 473 6.65 21.87 1.95
C ALA A 473 5.41 20.99 1.77
N VAL A 474 4.65 21.24 0.70
CA VAL A 474 3.44 20.50 0.35
C VAL A 474 3.44 20.29 -1.16
N MET A 475 3.11 19.07 -1.57
CA MET A 475 2.77 18.71 -2.94
C MET A 475 1.50 17.86 -2.94
N ALA A 476 0.50 18.30 -3.69
CA ALA A 476 -0.77 17.63 -3.89
C ALA A 476 -1.12 17.55 -5.38
N ASN A 477 -0.10 17.31 -6.22
CA ASN A 477 -0.16 17.27 -7.69
C ASN A 477 -0.62 18.57 -8.37
N GLU A 478 -0.65 19.69 -7.64
CA GLU A 478 -0.79 21.00 -8.26
C GLU A 478 0.47 21.34 -9.07
N ARG A 479 0.38 22.36 -9.93
CA ARG A 479 1.47 22.80 -10.82
C ARG A 479 2.83 22.85 -10.09
N GLY A 480 2.91 23.58 -8.98
CA GLY A 480 4.07 23.60 -8.08
C GLY A 480 5.43 23.59 -8.78
N LEU A 481 6.33 22.73 -8.30
CA LEU A 481 7.68 22.55 -8.83
C LEU A 481 7.69 21.94 -10.25
N ALA A 482 6.67 21.15 -10.60
CA ALA A 482 6.59 20.43 -11.86
C ALA A 482 5.89 21.22 -13.00
N ALA A 483 5.50 22.47 -12.75
CA ALA A 483 4.75 23.31 -13.70
C ALA A 483 5.35 23.37 -15.13
N PRO A 484 6.69 23.40 -15.33
CA PRO A 484 7.28 23.41 -16.67
C PRO A 484 7.18 22.08 -17.43
N LEU A 485 6.79 20.99 -16.76
CA LEU A 485 6.91 19.62 -17.27
C LEU A 485 5.57 19.03 -17.70
N GLY A 486 4.45 19.53 -17.18
CA GLY A 486 3.10 18.99 -17.40
C GLY A 486 2.14 19.94 -18.11
N VAL A 487 0.94 19.44 -18.44
CA VAL A 487 -0.17 20.23 -19.02
C VAL A 487 -1.34 20.27 -18.05
N GLU A 488 -1.83 19.09 -17.67
CA GLU A 488 -2.93 18.86 -16.74
C GLU A 488 -2.38 18.63 -15.33
N PHE A 489 -2.94 19.33 -14.35
CA PHE A 489 -2.54 19.24 -12.94
C PHE A 489 -3.80 19.22 -12.08
N ALA A 490 -3.68 18.73 -10.86
CA ALA A 490 -4.75 18.86 -9.89
C ALA A 490 -5.01 20.35 -9.57
N PRO A 491 -6.28 20.75 -9.35
CA PRO A 491 -6.59 22.05 -8.81
C PRO A 491 -5.83 22.29 -7.48
N PRO A 492 -5.41 23.53 -7.19
CA PRO A 492 -4.55 23.82 -6.04
C PRO A 492 -5.25 23.72 -4.67
N HIS A 493 -6.51 23.28 -4.63
CA HIS A 493 -7.37 23.27 -3.45
C HIS A 493 -6.78 22.43 -2.32
N ARG A 494 -6.44 21.16 -2.59
CA ARG A 494 -5.84 20.25 -1.60
C ARG A 494 -4.55 20.82 -1.03
N ALA A 495 -3.63 21.24 -1.90
CA ALA A 495 -2.34 21.76 -1.47
C ALA A 495 -2.45 23.06 -0.66
N ARG A 496 -3.40 23.95 -0.99
CA ARG A 496 -3.66 25.16 -0.18
C ARG A 496 -4.22 24.79 1.18
N ARG A 497 -5.19 23.87 1.23
CA ARG A 497 -5.82 23.42 2.47
C ARG A 497 -4.82 22.76 3.41
N ILE A 498 -3.94 21.89 2.91
CA ILE A 498 -2.87 21.29 3.70
C ILE A 498 -1.94 22.38 4.28
N ARG A 499 -1.51 23.36 3.47
CA ARG A 499 -0.69 24.48 3.98
C ARG A 499 -1.40 25.31 5.04
N GLU A 500 -2.70 25.55 4.89
CA GLU A 500 -3.52 26.26 5.89
C GLU A 500 -3.59 25.49 7.21
N LEU A 501 -3.87 24.17 7.15
CA LEU A 501 -3.94 23.30 8.33
C LEU A 501 -2.59 23.27 9.06
N LEU A 502 -1.51 22.94 8.35
CA LEU A 502 -0.15 22.88 8.91
C LEU A 502 0.33 24.24 9.42
N GLY A 503 -0.14 25.32 8.80
CA GLY A 503 0.16 26.70 9.16
C GLY A 503 -0.38 27.14 10.52
N ALA A 504 -1.41 26.46 11.04
CA ALA A 504 -2.11 26.83 12.26
C ALA A 504 -1.33 26.49 13.55
N ASP A 505 -0.34 25.61 13.46
CA ASP A 505 0.46 25.14 14.60
C ASP A 505 1.96 25.03 14.24
N THR A 506 2.80 25.00 15.27
CA THR A 506 4.25 24.78 15.22
C THR A 506 4.71 23.64 16.13
N ASP A 507 3.80 22.94 16.81
CA ASP A 507 4.09 21.83 17.74
C ASP A 507 3.59 20.48 17.20
N TRP A 508 3.74 20.24 15.89
CA TRP A 508 3.21 19.05 15.25
C TRP A 508 3.86 17.77 15.75
N THR A 509 3.03 16.76 16.03
CA THR A 509 3.42 15.39 16.38
C THR A 509 2.97 14.42 15.28
N PRO A 510 3.50 13.18 15.25
CA PRO A 510 3.02 12.16 14.33
C PRO A 510 1.51 11.87 14.47
N ASP A 511 1.02 11.74 15.69
CA ASP A 511 -0.40 11.43 15.96
C ASP A 511 -1.33 12.56 15.51
N ALA A 512 -0.89 13.82 15.59
CA ALA A 512 -1.68 14.97 15.14
C ALA A 512 -1.86 15.04 13.61
N GLN A 513 -1.00 14.37 12.81
CA GLN A 513 -1.09 14.40 11.35
C GLN A 513 -2.36 13.73 10.81
N ALA A 514 -2.99 12.84 11.57
CA ALA A 514 -4.25 12.20 11.19
C ALA A 514 -5.33 13.24 10.84
N ALA A 515 -5.39 14.35 11.57
CA ALA A 515 -6.35 15.43 11.31
C ALA A 515 -6.16 16.09 9.95
N VAL A 516 -4.93 16.13 9.43
CA VAL A 516 -4.63 16.65 8.09
C VAL A 516 -5.10 15.66 7.03
N HIS A 517 -4.79 14.37 7.20
CA HIS A 517 -5.23 13.31 6.26
C HIS A 517 -6.74 13.23 6.08
N THR A 518 -7.51 13.57 7.11
CA THR A 518 -8.97 13.41 7.14
C THR A 518 -9.73 14.70 6.88
N ASP A 519 -9.10 15.80 6.47
CA ASP A 519 -9.83 17.05 6.21
C ASP A 519 -10.71 16.92 4.95
N THR A 520 -11.99 17.22 5.12
CA THR A 520 -13.06 17.00 4.14
C THR A 520 -13.57 18.30 3.51
N LEU A 521 -12.88 19.44 3.71
CA LEU A 521 -13.32 20.72 3.18
C LEU A 521 -13.24 20.74 1.65
N LEU A 522 -14.39 20.87 0.99
CA LEU A 522 -14.48 20.90 -0.47
C LEU A 522 -14.38 22.32 -1.02
N ALA A 523 -13.17 22.81 -1.25
CA ALA A 523 -12.95 24.19 -1.70
C ALA A 523 -13.47 24.48 -3.12
N SER A 524 -13.53 23.49 -4.01
CA SER A 524 -14.04 23.62 -5.38
C SER A 524 -15.55 23.90 -5.45
N SER A 525 -16.29 23.67 -4.36
CA SER A 525 -17.72 23.97 -4.28
C SER A 525 -18.07 25.46 -4.41
N ARG A 526 -17.11 26.36 -4.16
CA ARG A 526 -17.30 27.81 -4.13
C ARG A 526 -17.95 28.35 -5.41
N GLN A 527 -17.50 27.92 -6.58
CA GLN A 527 -17.98 28.49 -7.84
C GLN A 527 -19.45 28.14 -8.10
N LEU A 528 -19.82 26.88 -7.86
CA LEU A 528 -21.21 26.42 -8.01
C LEU A 528 -22.13 27.10 -6.99
N LEU A 529 -21.72 27.17 -5.72
CA LEU A 529 -22.50 27.84 -4.68
C LEU A 529 -22.66 29.34 -4.92
N SER A 530 -21.63 30.00 -5.47
CA SER A 530 -21.70 31.42 -5.84
C SER A 530 -22.74 31.67 -6.92
N LEU A 531 -22.81 30.83 -7.95
CA LEU A 531 -23.83 30.94 -8.99
C LEU A 531 -25.23 30.59 -8.45
N LEU A 532 -25.34 29.58 -7.57
CA LEU A 532 -26.59 29.22 -6.90
C LEU A 532 -27.15 30.38 -6.06
N ALA A 533 -26.29 31.19 -5.43
CA ALA A 533 -26.71 32.37 -4.66
C ALA A 533 -27.46 33.40 -5.52
N TRP A 534 -27.17 33.46 -6.82
CA TRP A 534 -27.76 34.40 -7.77
C TRP A 534 -28.72 33.73 -8.77
N ALA A 535 -29.06 32.46 -8.58
CA ALA A 535 -29.97 31.73 -9.46
C ALA A 535 -31.37 32.40 -9.45
N PRO A 536 -31.90 32.79 -10.62
CA PRO A 536 -33.16 33.52 -10.71
C PRO A 536 -34.38 32.59 -10.64
N GLY A 537 -35.52 33.14 -10.22
CA GLY A 537 -36.83 32.50 -10.44
C GLY A 537 -37.09 31.19 -9.69
N LEU A 538 -36.37 30.95 -8.59
CA LEU A 538 -36.55 29.74 -7.78
C LEU A 538 -37.93 29.69 -7.10
N GLY A 539 -38.58 28.54 -7.18
CA GLY A 539 -39.75 28.19 -6.38
C GLY A 539 -39.40 27.93 -4.92
N PRO A 540 -40.40 27.82 -4.02
CA PRO A 540 -40.16 27.78 -2.58
C PRO A 540 -39.27 26.62 -2.10
N ALA A 541 -39.32 25.45 -2.75
CA ALA A 541 -38.49 24.30 -2.38
C ALA A 541 -37.03 24.50 -2.78
N ALA A 542 -36.77 24.97 -4.00
CA ALA A 542 -35.43 25.30 -4.47
C ALA A 542 -34.81 26.49 -3.71
N ASP A 543 -35.62 27.46 -3.30
CA ASP A 543 -35.20 28.58 -2.46
C ASP A 543 -34.69 28.09 -1.09
N ARG A 544 -35.41 27.15 -0.45
CA ARG A 544 -34.95 26.48 0.78
C ARG A 544 -33.68 25.67 0.57
N LEU A 545 -33.57 24.95 -0.55
CA LEU A 545 -32.36 24.19 -0.90
C LEU A 545 -31.15 25.11 -1.05
N ARG A 546 -31.29 26.23 -1.78
CA ARG A 546 -30.25 27.26 -1.90
C ARG A 546 -29.83 27.74 -0.51
N ASP A 547 -30.78 28.17 0.31
CA ASP A 547 -30.48 28.70 1.64
C ASP A 547 -29.79 27.67 2.54
N ARG A 548 -30.16 26.39 2.42
CA ARG A 548 -29.51 25.28 3.11
C ARG A 548 -28.07 25.08 2.65
N LEU A 549 -27.84 24.97 1.33
CA LEU A 549 -26.50 24.76 0.76
C LEU A 549 -25.57 25.97 0.93
N LEU A 550 -26.10 27.20 0.98
CA LEU A 550 -25.31 28.40 1.27
C LEU A 550 -24.90 28.50 2.76
N ARG A 551 -25.59 27.79 3.66
CA ARG A 551 -25.22 27.68 5.08
C ARG A 551 -24.34 26.46 5.37
N TRP A 552 -24.31 25.47 4.50
CA TRP A 552 -23.44 24.31 4.61
C TRP A 552 -21.98 24.76 4.71
N ASP A 553 -21.24 24.15 5.62
CA ASP A 553 -19.84 24.46 5.92
C ASP A 553 -18.85 23.96 4.85
N ARG A 554 -19.36 23.16 3.90
CA ARG A 554 -18.63 22.56 2.78
C ARG A 554 -17.76 21.37 3.15
N HIS A 555 -18.00 20.74 4.30
CA HIS A 555 -17.34 19.48 4.65
C HIS A 555 -18.13 18.29 4.09
N MET A 556 -17.44 17.45 3.32
CA MET A 556 -17.96 16.20 2.75
C MET A 556 -17.92 15.07 3.79
N ASP A 557 -18.43 15.33 4.99
CA ASP A 557 -18.44 14.38 6.10
C ASP A 557 -19.40 13.23 5.85
N ALA A 558 -19.04 12.03 6.31
CA ALA A 558 -19.80 10.81 6.04
C ALA A 558 -21.24 10.85 6.59
N ASP A 559 -21.48 11.58 7.68
CA ASP A 559 -22.80 11.75 8.29
C ASP A 559 -23.59 12.94 7.70
N SER A 560 -22.99 13.72 6.79
CA SER A 560 -23.59 14.94 6.24
C SER A 560 -24.62 14.65 5.16
N THR A 561 -25.85 15.11 5.39
CA THR A 561 -26.91 15.11 4.36
C THR A 561 -26.83 16.34 3.44
N ASP A 562 -26.14 17.40 3.85
CA ASP A 562 -25.89 18.58 3.04
C ASP A 562 -24.86 18.28 1.94
N ALA A 563 -23.81 17.52 2.27
CA ALA A 563 -22.86 16.98 1.31
C ALA A 563 -23.56 16.17 0.21
N THR A 564 -24.50 15.30 0.58
CA THR A 564 -25.35 14.56 -0.37
C THR A 564 -26.16 15.48 -1.28
N LEU A 565 -26.79 16.52 -0.74
CA LEU A 565 -27.56 17.48 -1.55
C LEU A 565 -26.66 18.26 -2.51
N TYR A 566 -25.47 18.66 -2.06
CA TYR A 566 -24.47 19.30 -2.92
C TYR A 566 -24.01 18.35 -4.03
N ALA A 567 -23.71 17.09 -3.72
CA ALA A 567 -23.30 16.09 -4.71
C ALA A 567 -24.40 15.85 -5.76
N ARG A 568 -25.67 15.82 -5.35
CA ARG A 568 -26.83 15.74 -6.27
C ARG A 568 -26.94 16.97 -7.16
N LEU A 569 -26.78 18.18 -6.60
CA LEU A 569 -26.76 19.42 -7.38
C LEU A 569 -25.63 19.43 -8.41
N ARG A 570 -24.41 19.06 -7.99
CA ARG A 570 -23.25 18.93 -8.86
C ARG A 570 -23.53 17.97 -10.02
N THR A 571 -24.07 16.80 -9.71
CA THR A 571 -24.41 15.76 -10.70
C THR A 571 -25.46 16.25 -11.71
N ASP A 572 -26.53 16.89 -11.25
CA ASP A 572 -27.56 17.43 -12.16
C ASP A 572 -27.01 18.54 -13.06
N VAL A 573 -26.16 19.43 -12.52
CA VAL A 573 -25.45 20.46 -13.30
C VAL A 573 -24.55 19.83 -14.36
N VAL A 574 -23.79 18.78 -14.02
CA VAL A 574 -22.93 18.04 -14.97
C VAL A 574 -23.77 17.46 -16.10
N HIS A 575 -24.91 16.83 -15.80
CA HIS A 575 -25.79 16.29 -16.83
C HIS A 575 -26.41 17.36 -17.72
N ARG A 576 -26.81 18.52 -17.16
CA ARG A 576 -27.34 19.63 -17.96
C ARG A 576 -26.27 20.25 -18.85
N LEU A 577 -25.04 20.41 -18.36
CA LEU A 577 -23.93 20.86 -19.19
C LEU A 577 -23.66 19.86 -20.31
N ALA A 578 -23.66 18.55 -20.00
CA ALA A 578 -23.48 17.51 -21.01
C ALA A 578 -24.59 17.52 -22.08
N ALA A 579 -25.82 17.86 -21.71
CA ALA A 579 -26.95 18.00 -22.63
C ALA A 579 -26.95 19.34 -23.41
N HIS A 580 -26.11 20.31 -23.03
CA HIS A 580 -26.12 21.64 -23.64
C HIS A 580 -25.60 21.62 -25.08
N PRO A 581 -26.22 22.35 -26.04
CA PRO A 581 -25.79 22.37 -27.45
C PRO A 581 -24.31 22.68 -27.67
N ALA A 582 -23.72 23.53 -26.82
CA ALA A 582 -22.30 23.89 -26.88
C ALA A 582 -21.33 22.71 -26.69
N LEU A 583 -21.77 21.62 -26.05
CA LEU A 583 -20.98 20.41 -25.80
C LEU A 583 -21.49 19.18 -26.58
N LYS A 584 -22.59 19.30 -27.33
CA LYS A 584 -23.23 18.18 -28.03
C LYS A 584 -22.29 17.42 -28.97
N ALA A 585 -21.31 18.11 -29.57
CA ALA A 585 -20.32 17.50 -30.45
C ALA A 585 -19.37 16.52 -29.72
N VAL A 586 -19.27 16.56 -28.39
CA VAL A 586 -18.48 15.64 -27.57
C VAL A 586 -19.30 14.78 -26.62
N THR A 587 -20.61 14.99 -26.48
CA THR A 587 -21.50 14.23 -25.57
C THR A 587 -22.68 13.51 -26.26
N GLY A 588 -22.98 13.87 -27.52
CA GLY A 588 -24.12 13.35 -28.28
C GLY A 588 -23.85 12.02 -28.98
N ALA A 589 -24.49 11.80 -30.14
CA ALA A 589 -24.23 10.63 -30.98
C ALA A 589 -22.76 10.52 -31.40
N ASP A 590 -22.08 11.65 -31.49
CA ASP A 590 -20.69 11.71 -31.88
C ASP A 590 -19.73 11.34 -30.74
N ASP A 591 -20.13 11.31 -29.45
CA ASP A 591 -19.25 11.19 -28.26
C ASP A 591 -17.99 10.32 -28.50
N PRO A 592 -16.76 10.85 -28.28
CA PRO A 592 -15.52 10.10 -28.48
C PRO A 592 -15.48 8.74 -27.77
N TRP A 593 -16.15 8.58 -26.63
CA TRP A 593 -16.29 7.30 -25.93
C TRP A 593 -16.92 6.21 -26.80
N ARG A 594 -17.82 6.56 -27.73
CA ARG A 594 -18.50 5.63 -28.63
C ARG A 594 -17.72 5.34 -29.90
N SER A 595 -16.57 5.98 -30.09
CA SER A 595 -15.74 5.79 -31.29
C SER A 595 -15.21 4.36 -31.36
N ALA A 596 -15.36 3.74 -32.53
CA ALA A 596 -14.72 2.46 -32.85
C ALA A 596 -13.22 2.61 -33.17
N VAL A 597 -12.75 3.84 -33.39
CA VAL A 597 -11.33 4.12 -33.69
C VAL A 597 -10.42 3.83 -32.50
N TYR A 598 -10.92 4.06 -31.28
CA TYR A 598 -10.16 3.88 -30.06
C TYR A 598 -10.53 2.55 -29.37
N PRO A 599 -9.52 1.70 -29.01
CA PRO A 599 -9.74 0.49 -28.22
C PRO A 599 -10.56 0.75 -26.96
N ALA A 600 -11.36 -0.23 -26.53
CA ALA A 600 -12.26 -0.05 -25.38
C ALA A 600 -11.49 0.30 -24.09
N LEU A 601 -10.26 -0.21 -23.95
CA LEU A 601 -9.30 0.19 -22.91
C LEU A 601 -9.18 1.70 -22.71
N PHE A 602 -9.14 2.50 -23.78
CA PHE A 602 -8.93 3.95 -23.68
C PHE A 602 -10.21 4.76 -23.57
N ARG A 603 -11.37 4.15 -23.79
CA ARG A 603 -12.67 4.83 -23.73
C ARG A 603 -12.87 5.59 -22.42
N PRO A 604 -12.50 5.10 -21.21
CA PRO A 604 -12.65 5.86 -19.95
C PRO A 604 -12.03 7.26 -19.95
N TRP A 605 -10.95 7.48 -20.68
CA TRP A 605 -10.34 8.81 -20.82
C TRP A 605 -11.09 9.72 -21.80
N LEU A 606 -11.93 9.15 -22.65
CA LEU A 606 -12.72 9.82 -23.69
C LEU A 606 -14.17 10.08 -23.27
N ALA A 607 -14.62 9.57 -22.12
CA ALA A 607 -15.97 9.81 -21.60
C ALA A 607 -16.19 11.28 -21.25
N ALA A 608 -17.06 11.97 -22.00
CA ALA A 608 -17.27 13.40 -21.81
C ALA A 608 -17.95 13.76 -20.48
N VAL A 609 -18.88 12.94 -19.98
CA VAL A 609 -19.58 13.22 -18.71
C VAL A 609 -18.61 13.30 -17.52
N PRO A 610 -17.74 12.31 -17.25
CA PRO A 610 -16.68 12.44 -16.26
C PRO A 610 -15.78 13.66 -16.51
N ARG A 611 -15.38 13.94 -17.76
CA ARG A 611 -14.54 15.10 -18.09
C ARG A 611 -15.19 16.43 -17.70
N ILE A 612 -16.50 16.56 -17.94
CA ILE A 612 -17.30 17.71 -17.50
C ILE A 612 -17.35 17.77 -15.97
N GLY A 613 -17.53 16.62 -15.32
CA GLY A 613 -17.54 16.49 -13.85
C GLY A 613 -16.28 17.02 -13.18
N TYR A 614 -15.10 16.55 -13.59
CA TYR A 614 -13.83 17.01 -13.03
C TYR A 614 -13.49 18.45 -13.45
N ALA A 615 -13.81 18.85 -14.69
CA ALA A 615 -13.55 20.21 -15.16
C ALA A 615 -14.62 21.23 -14.75
N LEU A 616 -15.59 20.87 -13.90
CA LEU A 616 -16.80 21.66 -13.67
C LEU A 616 -16.51 23.10 -13.23
N GLU A 617 -15.58 23.31 -12.29
CA GLU A 617 -15.19 24.65 -11.84
C GLU A 617 -14.68 25.51 -13.01
N SER A 618 -13.85 24.93 -13.87
CA SER A 618 -13.34 25.61 -15.07
C SER A 618 -14.47 25.92 -16.05
N LEU A 619 -15.38 24.97 -16.30
CA LEU A 619 -16.51 25.15 -17.22
C LEU A 619 -17.54 26.18 -16.73
N LEU A 620 -17.67 26.35 -15.41
CA LEU A 620 -18.54 27.36 -14.79
C LEU A 620 -17.90 28.76 -14.74
N THR A 621 -16.60 28.86 -15.01
CA THR A 621 -15.82 30.10 -14.89
C THR A 621 -15.37 30.63 -16.25
N VAL A 622 -14.80 29.75 -17.07
CA VAL A 622 -14.34 30.03 -18.43
C VAL A 622 -15.57 30.07 -19.35
N GLY A 623 -15.62 31.07 -20.23
CA GLY A 623 -16.81 31.48 -21.01
C GLY A 623 -17.36 30.49 -22.04
N LEU A 624 -17.48 29.21 -21.72
CA LEU A 624 -18.20 28.22 -22.54
C LEU A 624 -19.65 28.65 -22.77
N LEU A 625 -20.29 29.18 -21.73
CA LEU A 625 -21.66 29.70 -21.76
C LEU A 625 -21.68 31.16 -21.30
N PRO A 626 -22.62 31.99 -21.78
CA PRO A 626 -22.95 33.28 -21.17
C PRO A 626 -23.28 33.16 -19.67
N TYR A 627 -23.13 34.24 -18.91
CA TYR A 627 -23.32 34.20 -17.45
C TYR A 627 -24.77 33.88 -17.07
N GLU A 628 -25.72 34.47 -17.78
CA GLU A 628 -27.16 34.26 -17.66
C GLU A 628 -27.56 32.81 -17.91
N ASP A 629 -26.95 32.14 -18.90
CA ASP A 629 -27.22 30.74 -19.22
C ASP A 629 -26.71 29.81 -18.10
N ARG A 630 -25.57 30.15 -17.48
CA ARG A 630 -25.06 29.41 -16.31
C ARG A 630 -26.01 29.54 -15.12
N LEU A 631 -26.52 30.74 -14.85
CA LEU A 631 -27.49 30.97 -13.78
C LEU A 631 -28.80 30.22 -14.03
N ALA A 632 -29.33 30.25 -15.25
CA ALA A 632 -30.55 29.54 -15.61
C ALA A 632 -30.39 28.01 -15.48
N LEU A 633 -29.25 27.47 -15.89
CA LEU A 633 -28.93 26.05 -15.75
C LEU A 633 -28.88 25.61 -14.28
N ILE A 634 -28.24 26.42 -13.43
CA ILE A 634 -28.13 26.11 -11.99
C ILE A 634 -29.48 26.26 -11.28
N ALA A 635 -30.28 27.26 -11.66
CA ALA A 635 -31.65 27.39 -11.15
C ALA A 635 -32.49 26.15 -11.48
N ALA A 636 -32.46 25.69 -12.74
CA ALA A 636 -33.16 24.47 -13.15
C ALA A 636 -32.65 23.21 -12.41
N SER A 637 -31.36 23.16 -12.09
CA SER A 637 -30.79 22.05 -11.31
C SER A 637 -31.24 22.06 -9.86
N ALA A 638 -31.28 23.25 -9.23
CA ALA A 638 -31.80 23.41 -7.88
C ALA A 638 -33.28 23.00 -7.77
N GLU A 639 -34.09 23.32 -8.77
CA GLU A 639 -35.50 22.87 -8.84
C GLU A 639 -35.62 21.35 -8.88
N ALA A 640 -34.84 20.70 -9.76
CA ALA A 640 -34.87 19.24 -9.90
C ALA A 640 -34.43 18.53 -8.61
N VAL A 641 -33.36 19.01 -7.97
CA VAL A 641 -32.86 18.43 -6.72
C VAL A 641 -33.82 18.67 -5.56
N ALA A 642 -34.42 19.86 -5.47
CA ALA A 642 -35.39 20.15 -4.43
C ALA A 642 -36.65 19.29 -4.56
N ALA A 643 -37.17 19.13 -5.79
CA ALA A 643 -38.30 18.25 -6.05
C ALA A 643 -38.01 16.78 -5.70
N ALA A 644 -36.80 16.30 -6.02
CA ALA A 644 -36.38 14.95 -5.63
C ALA A 644 -36.24 14.78 -4.11
N ALA A 645 -35.71 15.79 -3.41
CA ALA A 645 -35.53 15.76 -1.96
C ALA A 645 -36.85 15.80 -1.18
N ASP A 646 -37.89 16.45 -1.71
CA ASP A 646 -39.24 16.44 -1.12
C ASP A 646 -39.88 15.03 -1.21
N GLY A 647 -39.59 14.28 -2.29
CA GLY A 647 -40.07 12.90 -2.46
C GLY A 647 -39.23 11.84 -1.75
N THR A 648 -37.93 12.06 -1.60
CA THR A 648 -37.00 11.14 -0.93
C THR A 648 -35.91 11.95 -0.21
N PRO A 649 -35.98 12.05 1.13
CA PRO A 649 -34.97 12.76 1.92
C PRO A 649 -33.55 12.28 1.61
N PRO A 650 -32.54 13.18 1.66
CA PRO A 650 -31.16 12.81 1.44
C PRO A 650 -30.65 11.88 2.56
N ALA A 651 -30.03 10.76 2.17
CA ALA A 651 -29.25 9.94 3.08
C ALA A 651 -27.92 10.64 3.43
N PRO A 652 -27.28 10.29 4.56
CA PRO A 652 -25.91 10.68 4.86
C PRO A 652 -24.93 10.31 3.74
N TRP A 653 -23.90 11.13 3.52
CA TRP A 653 -22.96 10.96 2.43
C TRP A 653 -22.31 9.57 2.40
N GLY A 654 -21.84 9.05 3.53
CA GLY A 654 -21.19 7.74 3.65
C GLY A 654 -22.11 6.55 3.37
N GLU A 655 -23.44 6.75 3.31
CA GLU A 655 -24.34 5.69 2.84
C GLU A 655 -24.25 5.51 1.32
N LEU A 656 -23.95 6.59 0.59
CA LEU A 656 -23.81 6.63 -0.87
C LEU A 656 -22.34 6.49 -1.31
N HIS A 657 -21.44 7.16 -0.60
CA HIS A 657 -20.02 7.24 -0.88
C HIS A 657 -19.26 6.11 -0.21
N ARG A 658 -19.24 4.98 -0.91
CA ARG A 658 -18.66 3.73 -0.42
C ARG A 658 -17.51 3.28 -1.30
N LEU A 659 -16.54 2.62 -0.65
CA LEU A 659 -15.41 2.02 -1.34
C LEU A 659 -15.88 0.92 -2.30
N SER A 660 -15.39 0.95 -3.53
CA SER A 660 -15.56 -0.09 -4.53
C SER A 660 -14.17 -0.48 -5.05
N PRO A 661 -13.46 -1.39 -4.35
CA PRO A 661 -12.10 -1.72 -4.72
C PRO A 661 -12.07 -2.54 -6.01
N TRP A 662 -10.97 -2.45 -6.77
CA TRP A 662 -10.73 -3.34 -7.89
C TRP A 662 -10.27 -4.71 -7.39
N GLN A 663 -10.83 -5.77 -7.99
CA GLN A 663 -10.50 -7.16 -7.71
C GLN A 663 -10.41 -7.89 -9.05
N ALA A 664 -9.44 -8.78 -9.20
CA ALA A 664 -9.33 -9.61 -10.40
C ALA A 664 -10.51 -10.59 -10.55
N LEU A 665 -11.10 -11.04 -9.43
CA LEU A 665 -12.23 -11.98 -9.38
C LEU A 665 -13.34 -11.47 -8.43
N PRO A 666 -14.10 -10.44 -8.81
CA PRO A 666 -15.05 -9.75 -7.92
C PRO A 666 -16.23 -10.63 -7.47
N ASP A 667 -16.63 -11.63 -8.26
CA ASP A 667 -17.78 -12.50 -7.96
C ASP A 667 -17.46 -13.65 -6.98
N ARG A 668 -16.19 -13.79 -6.56
CA ARG A 668 -15.72 -14.99 -5.84
C ARG A 668 -14.94 -14.71 -4.56
N THR A 669 -14.82 -13.46 -4.13
CA THR A 669 -14.43 -13.16 -2.75
C THR A 669 -15.61 -13.50 -1.82
N PRO A 670 -15.42 -14.41 -0.84
CA PRO A 670 -16.48 -14.82 0.07
C PRO A 670 -16.87 -13.63 0.96
N ASP A 671 -17.98 -12.96 0.61
CA ASP A 671 -18.79 -12.05 1.46
C ASP A 671 -19.79 -11.20 0.66
N ALA A 672 -19.84 -11.33 -0.67
CA ALA A 672 -20.83 -10.62 -1.49
C ALA A 672 -22.29 -11.08 -1.26
N SER A 673 -22.53 -12.15 -0.48
CA SER A 673 -23.88 -12.66 -0.20
C SER A 673 -24.23 -12.66 1.30
N VAL A 674 -24.92 -11.60 1.71
CA VAL A 674 -25.84 -11.49 2.87
C VAL A 674 -25.18 -11.41 4.27
N GLY A 675 -25.10 -10.21 4.86
CA GLY A 675 -24.78 -10.03 6.29
C GLY A 675 -24.11 -8.70 6.67
N SER A 676 -23.73 -8.58 7.95
CA SER A 676 -23.00 -7.44 8.55
C SER A 676 -21.65 -7.13 7.89
N ASP A 677 -21.10 -8.09 7.15
CA ASP A 677 -19.71 -8.06 6.66
C ASP A 677 -19.58 -7.30 5.32
N ALA A 678 -20.68 -7.08 4.60
CA ALA A 678 -20.70 -6.22 3.42
C ALA A 678 -20.28 -4.76 3.72
N GLN A 679 -20.56 -4.28 4.94
CA GLN A 679 -20.16 -2.94 5.40
C GLN A 679 -18.64 -2.88 5.68
N ALA A 680 -18.02 -4.00 6.09
CA ALA A 680 -16.58 -4.09 6.33
C ALA A 680 -15.79 -4.09 5.02
N ILE A 681 -16.36 -4.60 3.93
CA ILE A 681 -15.72 -4.66 2.61
C ILE A 681 -15.84 -3.34 1.85
N ARG A 682 -16.99 -2.69 1.98
CA ARG A 682 -17.31 -1.43 1.29
C ARG A 682 -17.67 -0.35 2.31
N PRO A 683 -16.71 0.07 3.16
CA PRO A 683 -16.97 1.09 4.16
C PRO A 683 -17.43 2.37 3.49
N GLY A 684 -18.45 2.99 4.09
CA GLY A 684 -18.83 4.37 3.83
C GLY A 684 -17.80 5.30 4.45
N VAL A 685 -17.27 6.25 3.67
CA VAL A 685 -16.24 7.18 4.15
C VAL A 685 -16.60 8.61 3.80
N ALA A 686 -15.94 9.55 4.47
CA ALA A 686 -15.99 10.97 4.15
C ALA A 686 -15.02 11.31 3.01
N GLY A 687 -15.12 12.52 2.47
CA GLY A 687 -14.24 13.04 1.44
C GLY A 687 -14.88 13.12 0.06
N ASP A 688 -14.14 13.71 -0.87
CA ASP A 688 -14.47 13.88 -2.29
C ASP A 688 -13.17 14.18 -3.07
N HIS A 689 -13.21 14.26 -4.40
CA HIS A 689 -12.02 14.40 -5.25
C HIS A 689 -11.08 15.55 -4.85
N ASP A 690 -11.62 16.75 -4.58
CA ASP A 690 -10.83 17.95 -4.26
C ASP A 690 -10.60 18.18 -2.76
N CYS A 691 -11.09 17.30 -1.89
CA CYS A 691 -10.81 17.33 -0.45
C CYS A 691 -9.39 16.82 -0.17
N VAL A 692 -8.80 17.17 0.99
CA VAL A 692 -7.51 16.58 1.39
C VAL A 692 -7.67 15.06 1.54
N LEU A 693 -8.74 14.63 2.22
CA LEU A 693 -9.25 13.27 2.14
C LEU A 693 -9.85 13.01 0.75
N SER A 694 -8.98 12.74 -0.23
CA SER A 694 -9.38 12.58 -1.63
C SER A 694 -9.95 11.18 -1.89
N THR A 695 -11.23 10.98 -1.57
CA THR A 695 -11.99 9.78 -1.94
C THR A 695 -12.76 10.09 -3.22
N SER A 696 -12.11 9.88 -4.35
CA SER A 696 -12.59 10.38 -5.64
C SER A 696 -13.68 9.48 -6.19
N SER A 697 -14.93 9.94 -6.10
CA SER A 697 -16.03 9.44 -6.93
C SER A 697 -15.84 9.83 -8.40
N VAL A 698 -16.80 9.46 -9.25
CA VAL A 698 -16.87 9.91 -10.65
C VAL A 698 -18.10 10.82 -10.80
N PRO A 699 -17.93 12.16 -10.67
CA PRO A 699 -19.05 13.09 -10.69
C PRO A 699 -19.89 12.96 -11.97
N GLY A 700 -21.21 12.86 -11.83
CA GLY A 700 -22.11 12.62 -12.95
C GLY A 700 -22.28 11.15 -13.36
N VAL A 701 -21.63 10.20 -12.69
CA VAL A 701 -21.74 8.76 -13.00
C VAL A 701 -22.06 7.93 -11.77
N THR A 702 -21.29 8.07 -10.69
CA THR A 702 -21.50 7.29 -9.46
C THR A 702 -20.93 8.04 -8.25
N ASP A 703 -21.57 7.84 -7.10
CA ASP A 703 -21.08 8.32 -5.81
C ASP A 703 -20.09 7.32 -5.18
N LEU A 704 -20.00 6.08 -5.68
CA LEU A 704 -18.96 5.13 -5.26
C LEU A 704 -17.58 5.65 -5.64
N PHE A 705 -16.57 5.30 -4.86
CA PHE A 705 -15.18 5.60 -5.19
C PHE A 705 -14.35 4.33 -5.23
N ALA A 706 -13.49 4.25 -6.25
CA ALA A 706 -12.44 3.24 -6.35
C ALA A 706 -11.05 3.85 -6.16
N ARG A 707 -10.94 5.18 -6.08
CA ARG A 707 -9.68 5.90 -5.95
C ARG A 707 -9.64 6.70 -4.66
N GLY A 708 -8.59 6.53 -3.90
CA GLY A 708 -8.36 7.28 -2.67
C GLY A 708 -7.06 6.86 -1.97
N PRO A 709 -6.89 7.18 -0.69
CA PRO A 709 -5.67 6.88 0.08
C PRO A 709 -5.32 5.39 0.05
N ALA A 710 -4.39 5.00 -0.83
CA ALA A 710 -3.93 3.61 -0.97
C ALA A 710 -2.93 3.22 0.14
N ALA A 711 -2.41 4.23 0.84
CA ALA A 711 -1.76 4.13 2.13
C ALA A 711 -1.83 5.50 2.82
N ARG A 712 -1.56 5.55 4.11
CA ARG A 712 -1.23 6.77 4.85
C ARG A 712 0.04 6.51 5.65
N TYR A 713 0.92 7.49 5.75
CA TYR A 713 2.15 7.38 6.53
C TYR A 713 2.53 8.70 7.17
N VAL A 714 3.25 8.59 8.28
CA VAL A 714 3.90 9.67 9.01
C VAL A 714 5.25 9.16 9.49
N TRP A 715 6.32 9.71 8.95
CA TRP A 715 7.70 9.40 9.28
C TRP A 715 8.23 10.41 10.29
N ASP A 716 8.59 9.92 11.47
CA ASP A 716 9.21 10.71 12.54
C ASP A 716 10.73 10.49 12.56
N LEU A 717 11.49 11.54 12.25
CA LEU A 717 12.96 11.46 12.25
C LEU A 717 13.60 11.64 13.62
N ALA A 718 12.88 12.06 14.66
CA ALA A 718 13.41 12.00 16.02
C ALA A 718 13.53 10.54 16.46
N ARG A 719 12.45 9.77 16.27
CA ARG A 719 12.34 8.38 16.72
C ARG A 719 11.52 7.56 15.74
N ARG A 720 12.15 6.58 15.09
CA ARG A 720 11.50 5.80 14.03
C ARG A 720 10.26 5.04 14.54
N GLU A 721 10.27 4.59 15.78
CA GLU A 721 9.15 3.92 16.46
C GLU A 721 7.91 4.82 16.69
N ASP A 722 8.08 6.15 16.64
CA ASP A 722 6.98 7.11 16.71
C ASP A 722 6.32 7.33 15.33
N SER A 723 6.88 6.72 14.28
CA SER A 723 6.25 6.70 12.96
C SER A 723 4.93 5.94 12.97
N ARG A 724 4.06 6.28 12.02
CA ARG A 724 2.70 5.75 11.89
C ARG A 724 2.36 5.45 10.44
N TRP A 725 1.52 4.44 10.21
CA TRP A 725 1.06 4.08 8.86
C TRP A 725 -0.25 3.29 8.86
N ALA A 726 -0.94 3.26 7.74
CA ALA A 726 -2.09 2.38 7.52
C ALA A 726 -2.28 2.08 6.04
N VAL A 727 -2.81 0.90 5.72
CA VAL A 727 -3.30 0.52 4.39
C VAL A 727 -4.82 0.25 4.43
N PRO A 728 -5.56 0.31 3.30
CA PRO A 728 -7.01 0.11 3.27
C PRO A 728 -7.50 -1.22 3.82
N PHE A 729 -6.67 -2.27 3.75
CA PHE A 729 -7.03 -3.65 4.08
C PHE A 729 -6.17 -4.17 5.23
N GLY A 730 -5.14 -4.95 4.94
CA GLY A 730 -4.18 -5.44 5.93
C GLY A 730 -2.90 -5.91 5.25
N ALA A 731 -2.00 -6.51 6.02
CA ALA A 731 -0.70 -6.95 5.52
C ALA A 731 -0.81 -8.12 4.53
N SER A 732 -1.80 -9.01 4.73
CA SER A 732 -2.00 -10.22 3.93
C SER A 732 -3.07 -10.05 2.87
N GLY A 733 -2.84 -10.63 1.70
CA GLY A 733 -3.84 -10.75 0.63
C GLY A 733 -4.59 -12.09 0.62
N ALA A 734 -4.26 -13.01 1.53
CA ALA A 734 -4.88 -14.33 1.58
C ALA A 734 -6.27 -14.25 2.26
N PRO A 735 -7.35 -14.66 1.57
CA PRO A 735 -8.67 -14.77 2.16
C PRO A 735 -8.66 -15.67 3.41
N GLY A 736 -9.25 -15.22 4.51
CA GLY A 736 -9.29 -15.94 5.79
C GLY A 736 -8.10 -15.68 6.73
N SER A 737 -7.09 -14.93 6.28
CA SER A 737 -6.07 -14.39 7.19
C SER A 737 -6.68 -13.37 8.16
N ALA A 738 -6.30 -13.42 9.44
CA ALA A 738 -6.66 -12.37 10.41
C ALA A 738 -6.19 -10.98 9.96
N HIS A 739 -5.12 -10.93 9.18
CA HIS A 739 -4.50 -9.71 8.65
C HIS A 739 -4.93 -9.36 7.22
N HIS A 740 -6.06 -9.89 6.75
CA HIS A 740 -6.61 -9.51 5.44
C HIS A 740 -7.28 -8.12 5.50
N ARG A 741 -8.01 -7.79 6.57
CA ARG A 741 -8.80 -6.55 6.69
C ARG A 741 -8.74 -5.88 8.07
N ASP A 742 -7.83 -6.30 8.94
CA ASP A 742 -7.70 -5.78 10.30
C ASP A 742 -7.39 -4.28 10.38
N GLN A 743 -6.76 -3.69 9.35
CA GLN A 743 -6.54 -2.24 9.27
C GLN A 743 -7.69 -1.46 8.61
N THR A 744 -8.67 -2.11 7.95
CA THR A 744 -9.80 -1.41 7.30
C THR A 744 -10.54 -0.47 8.25
N PRO A 745 -10.87 -0.86 9.50
CA PRO A 745 -11.52 0.05 10.44
C PRO A 745 -10.64 1.26 10.79
N LEU A 746 -9.32 1.09 10.96
CA LEU A 746 -8.38 2.17 11.24
C LEU A 746 -8.34 3.14 10.06
N TRP A 747 -8.16 2.60 8.86
CA TRP A 747 -8.10 3.37 7.63
C TRP A 747 -9.38 4.15 7.36
N ALA A 748 -10.56 3.55 7.57
CA ALA A 748 -11.85 4.21 7.33
C ALA A 748 -12.06 5.45 8.22
N ARG A 749 -11.57 5.43 9.47
CA ARG A 749 -11.64 6.56 10.41
C ARG A 749 -10.42 7.47 10.40
N GLY A 750 -9.43 7.17 9.55
CA GLY A 750 -8.17 7.93 9.44
C GLY A 750 -7.16 7.71 10.58
N ALA A 751 -7.35 6.69 11.41
CA ALA A 751 -6.38 6.27 12.39
C ALA A 751 -5.21 5.51 11.74
N LEU A 752 -4.04 5.53 12.38
CA LEU A 752 -2.82 4.93 11.88
C LEU A 752 -2.26 3.92 12.89
N ALA A 753 -1.72 2.81 12.41
CA ALA A 753 -1.00 1.84 13.22
C ALA A 753 0.43 2.33 13.53
N PRO A 754 1.01 1.99 14.69
CA PRO A 754 2.40 2.28 14.99
C PRO A 754 3.36 1.47 14.12
N VAL A 755 4.54 2.02 13.88
CA VAL A 755 5.65 1.28 13.24
C VAL A 755 6.45 0.55 14.32
N VAL A 756 6.46 -0.79 14.27
CA VAL A 756 7.23 -1.60 15.22
C VAL A 756 8.68 -1.76 14.75
N THR A 757 9.63 -1.37 15.60
CA THR A 757 11.07 -1.46 15.29
C THR A 757 11.86 -2.33 16.28
N ASP A 758 11.30 -2.62 17.44
CA ASP A 758 11.88 -3.55 18.40
C ASP A 758 11.63 -4.99 17.95
N TRP A 759 12.72 -5.76 17.77
CA TRP A 759 12.64 -7.15 17.35
C TRP A 759 12.06 -8.08 18.42
N ASN A 760 12.08 -7.68 19.69
CA ASN A 760 11.52 -8.45 20.79
C ASN A 760 9.98 -8.43 20.81
N LEU A 761 9.37 -7.45 20.15
CA LEU A 761 7.92 -7.34 19.97
C LEU A 761 7.41 -8.12 18.75
N LEU A 762 8.32 -8.79 18.01
CA LEU A 762 7.97 -9.47 16.77
C LEU A 762 7.89 -10.99 16.95
N HIS A 763 6.94 -11.59 16.26
CA HIS A 763 6.69 -13.03 16.26
C HIS A 763 7.51 -13.70 15.17
N ARG A 764 8.46 -14.55 15.55
CA ARG A 764 9.26 -15.31 14.58
C ARG A 764 8.38 -16.30 13.82
N THR A 765 8.37 -16.21 12.50
CA THR A 765 7.65 -17.13 11.61
C THR A 765 8.65 -18.11 11.00
N THR A 766 8.39 -19.42 11.12
CA THR A 766 9.21 -20.44 10.46
C THR A 766 8.60 -20.73 9.10
N PRO A 767 9.33 -20.57 7.96
CA PRO A 767 8.84 -20.97 6.65
C PRO A 767 8.48 -22.46 6.68
N HIS A 768 7.23 -22.81 6.33
CA HIS A 768 6.79 -24.20 6.42
C HIS A 768 7.28 -24.97 5.19
N ARG A 769 8.36 -25.74 5.34
CA ARG A 769 8.88 -26.57 4.25
C ARG A 769 7.99 -27.80 4.09
N THR A 770 6.95 -27.73 3.26
CA THR A 770 6.14 -28.91 2.91
C THR A 770 6.98 -29.90 2.09
N THR A 771 7.57 -30.88 2.76
CA THR A 771 7.97 -32.12 2.09
C THR A 771 6.72 -32.94 1.83
N HIS A 772 6.31 -33.04 0.56
CA HIS A 772 5.22 -33.90 0.12
C HIS A 772 5.31 -35.34 0.69
N ARG A 773 4.26 -35.76 1.39
CA ARG A 773 3.75 -37.14 1.37
C ARG A 773 2.24 -37.10 1.17
N PRO A 774 1.73 -37.54 0.01
CA PRO A 774 0.29 -37.59 -0.25
C PRO A 774 -0.23 -38.90 0.33
N GLU A 775 -0.51 -38.94 1.63
CA GLU A 775 -1.33 -39.96 2.31
C GLU A 775 -1.24 -39.69 3.81
N GLU A 776 -1.97 -38.69 4.30
CA GLU A 776 -2.54 -38.66 5.65
C GLU A 776 -3.40 -37.41 5.75
N ASN A 777 -4.71 -37.62 5.67
CA ASN A 777 -5.72 -36.61 5.89
C ASN A 777 -6.29 -36.84 7.30
N PRO A 778 -5.92 -36.07 8.33
CA PRO A 778 -6.71 -35.98 9.54
C PRO A 778 -7.56 -34.72 9.46
N ALA A 779 -8.87 -34.96 9.36
CA ALA A 779 -9.90 -33.95 9.57
C ALA A 779 -9.70 -33.20 10.90
N MET A 780 -10.01 -31.90 10.86
CA MET A 780 -10.55 -31.09 11.97
C MET A 780 -10.02 -31.42 13.38
N THR A 781 -9.00 -30.68 13.80
CA THR A 781 -9.03 -29.85 15.01
C THR A 781 -7.93 -28.80 14.86
N ALA A 782 -8.31 -27.60 14.41
CA ALA A 782 -7.44 -26.44 14.61
C ALA A 782 -7.33 -26.23 16.12
N ALA A 783 -6.14 -26.46 16.69
CA ALA A 783 -5.83 -25.84 17.97
C ALA A 783 -5.90 -24.32 17.73
N PRO A 784 -6.60 -23.55 18.59
CA PRO A 784 -6.65 -22.10 18.43
C PRO A 784 -5.21 -21.54 18.47
N GLU A 785 -4.89 -20.66 17.52
CA GLU A 785 -3.63 -19.91 17.56
C GLU A 785 -3.53 -19.15 18.91
N PRO A 786 -2.33 -19.06 19.52
CA PRO A 786 -2.21 -18.42 20.83
C PRO A 786 -2.54 -16.93 20.74
N LEU A 787 -3.51 -16.46 21.54
CA LEU A 787 -3.86 -15.05 21.63
C LEU A 787 -2.70 -14.24 22.22
N ALA A 788 -2.40 -13.09 21.61
CA ALA A 788 -1.45 -12.11 22.17
C ALA A 788 -1.85 -11.71 23.61
N PRO A 789 -0.90 -11.53 24.56
CA PRO A 789 -1.22 -11.23 25.96
C PRO A 789 -2.19 -10.07 26.14
N ALA A 790 -2.08 -9.01 25.33
CA ALA A 790 -2.97 -7.84 25.37
C ALA A 790 -4.44 -8.16 25.07
N LEU A 791 -4.71 -9.23 24.31
CA LEU A 791 -6.06 -9.66 23.93
C LEU A 791 -6.63 -10.71 24.88
N ARG A 792 -5.84 -11.23 25.84
CA ARG A 792 -6.31 -12.23 26.80
C ARG A 792 -7.24 -11.61 27.85
N PRO A 793 -8.24 -12.35 28.34
CA PRO A 793 -9.07 -11.93 29.47
C PRO A 793 -8.20 -11.67 30.71
N ALA A 794 -8.36 -10.49 31.31
CA ALA A 794 -7.64 -10.15 32.53
C ALA A 794 -8.40 -10.68 33.76
N VAL A 795 -7.67 -11.27 34.72
CA VAL A 795 -8.20 -11.64 36.04
C VAL A 795 -8.30 -10.44 36.98
N HIS A 796 -7.54 -9.38 36.67
CA HIS A 796 -7.59 -8.10 37.38
C HIS A 796 -7.23 -6.97 36.43
N GLU A 797 -7.94 -5.86 36.56
CA GLU A 797 -7.65 -4.64 35.82
C GLU A 797 -7.81 -3.43 36.74
N GLN A 798 -6.78 -2.60 36.79
CA GLN A 798 -6.77 -1.42 37.64
C GLN A 798 -6.05 -0.26 36.95
N LYS A 799 -6.74 0.88 36.88
CA LYS A 799 -6.14 2.14 36.51
C LYS A 799 -5.38 2.74 37.69
N VAL A 800 -4.08 2.94 37.54
CA VAL A 800 -3.21 3.57 38.54
C VAL A 800 -2.90 5.00 38.09
N GLU A 801 -3.29 5.99 38.90
CA GLU A 801 -3.15 7.40 38.57
C GLU A 801 -1.69 7.78 38.28
N GLY A 802 -1.45 8.46 37.16
CA GLY A 802 -0.11 8.84 36.70
C GLY A 802 0.79 7.68 36.25
N PHE A 803 0.30 6.43 36.26
CA PHE A 803 1.07 5.25 35.88
C PHE A 803 0.48 4.52 34.66
N GLY A 804 -0.85 4.47 34.52
CA GLY A 804 -1.53 3.79 33.41
C GLY A 804 -2.45 2.67 33.88
N THR A 805 -2.96 1.87 32.95
CA THR A 805 -3.82 0.71 33.26
C THR A 805 -2.96 -0.54 33.41
N VAL A 806 -3.03 -1.17 34.59
CA VAL A 806 -2.37 -2.44 34.88
C VAL A 806 -3.39 -3.58 34.75
N ARG A 807 -3.09 -4.56 33.89
CA ARG A 807 -3.90 -5.77 33.68
C ARG A 807 -3.10 -7.00 34.07
N LEU A 808 -3.71 -7.92 34.81
CA LEU A 808 -3.14 -9.24 35.10
C LEU A 808 -3.81 -10.27 34.19
N VAL A 809 -3.05 -10.89 33.31
CA VAL A 809 -3.53 -11.98 32.45
C VAL A 809 -2.80 -13.28 32.83
N PRO A 810 -3.46 -14.45 32.83
CA PRO A 810 -2.78 -15.72 33.06
C PRO A 810 -1.63 -15.93 32.06
N VAL A 811 -0.51 -16.47 32.54
CA VAL A 811 0.57 -16.94 31.67
C VAL A 811 0.03 -18.10 30.83
N ASP A 812 0.25 -18.04 29.52
CA ASP A 812 0.12 -19.18 28.62
C ASP A 812 1.53 -19.75 28.43
N PRO A 813 1.87 -20.90 29.03
CA PRO A 813 3.23 -21.43 28.98
C PRO A 813 3.73 -21.67 27.55
N ALA A 814 2.86 -22.06 26.61
CA ALA A 814 3.24 -22.31 25.23
C ALA A 814 3.54 -21.01 24.48
N ALA A 815 2.72 -19.97 24.70
CA ALA A 815 2.87 -18.68 24.04
C ALA A 815 3.95 -17.79 24.68
N ASP A 816 4.09 -17.81 26.00
CA ASP A 816 4.88 -16.83 26.75
C ASP A 816 6.29 -17.30 27.10
N ALA A 817 6.61 -18.59 26.92
CA ALA A 817 7.92 -19.14 27.30
C ALA A 817 9.11 -18.39 26.70
N GLY A 818 8.98 -17.84 25.48
CA GLY A 818 10.03 -17.03 24.87
C GLY A 818 10.29 -15.73 25.63
N LEU A 819 9.23 -14.99 25.96
CA LEU A 819 9.29 -13.76 26.74
C LEU A 819 9.82 -14.02 28.15
N LEU A 820 9.27 -15.03 28.83
CA LEU A 820 9.64 -15.38 30.19
C LEU A 820 11.10 -15.85 30.27
N HIS A 821 11.55 -16.66 29.31
CA HIS A 821 12.95 -17.10 29.22
C HIS A 821 13.90 -15.91 29.18
N CYS A 822 13.61 -14.90 28.35
CA CYS A 822 14.41 -13.67 28.30
C CYS A 822 14.46 -12.91 29.64
N TRP A 823 13.42 -12.99 30.47
CA TRP A 823 13.40 -12.27 31.76
C TRP A 823 14.06 -13.05 32.90
N VAL A 824 13.79 -14.35 33.01
CA VAL A 824 14.19 -15.16 34.18
C VAL A 824 15.65 -15.63 34.09
N THR A 825 16.26 -15.58 32.90
CA THR A 825 17.65 -16.02 32.68
C THR A 825 18.69 -14.90 32.82
N GLU A 826 18.27 -13.64 32.92
CA GLU A 826 19.18 -12.50 33.07
C GLU A 826 19.89 -12.48 34.44
N GLU A 827 21.09 -11.89 34.49
CA GLU A 827 21.86 -11.73 35.74
C GLU A 827 21.06 -10.99 36.83
N ARG A 828 20.21 -10.01 36.45
CA ARG A 828 19.34 -9.28 37.39
C ARG A 828 18.29 -10.19 38.05
N ALA A 829 17.92 -11.27 37.37
CA ALA A 829 16.96 -12.26 37.82
C ALA A 829 17.65 -13.48 38.46
N ARG A 830 18.96 -13.43 38.76
CA ARG A 830 19.70 -14.56 39.38
C ARG A 830 19.05 -15.14 40.65
N PHE A 831 18.32 -14.31 41.40
CA PHE A 831 17.60 -14.73 42.62
C PHE A 831 16.24 -15.41 42.34
N TRP A 832 15.81 -15.45 41.07
CA TRP A 832 14.67 -16.22 40.56
C TRP A 832 15.02 -17.69 40.27
N GLY A 833 16.32 -18.03 40.25
CA GLY A 833 16.79 -19.41 40.20
C GLY A 833 16.82 -20.07 38.82
N MET A 834 16.57 -19.31 37.74
CA MET A 834 16.45 -19.86 36.37
C MET A 834 17.56 -19.44 35.39
N ALA A 835 18.68 -18.89 35.88
CA ALA A 835 19.76 -18.33 35.04
C ALA A 835 20.25 -19.26 33.92
N ASP A 836 20.38 -20.56 34.20
CA ASP A 836 20.92 -21.56 33.26
C ASP A 836 19.85 -22.38 32.52
N HIS A 837 18.56 -22.01 32.63
CA HIS A 837 17.47 -22.79 32.02
C HIS A 837 17.33 -22.51 30.52
N THR A 838 17.01 -23.55 29.74
CA THR A 838 16.60 -23.41 28.34
C THR A 838 15.16 -22.92 28.24
N ARG A 839 14.76 -22.44 27.04
CA ARG A 839 13.38 -22.03 26.77
C ARG A 839 12.38 -23.16 27.05
N GLU A 840 12.67 -24.38 26.59
CA GLU A 840 11.83 -25.56 26.86
C GLU A 840 11.72 -25.85 28.37
N GLN A 841 12.79 -25.71 29.14
CA GLN A 841 12.74 -25.91 30.59
C GLN A 841 11.90 -24.84 31.28
N VAL A 842 11.98 -23.58 30.84
CA VAL A 842 11.11 -22.51 31.32
C VAL A 842 9.64 -22.80 30.99
N ARG A 843 9.33 -23.23 29.76
CA ARG A 843 7.99 -23.66 29.37
C ARG A 843 7.48 -24.78 30.30
N GLU A 844 8.25 -25.84 30.48
CA GLU A 844 7.87 -26.98 31.33
C GLU A 844 7.61 -26.57 32.79
N ILE A 845 8.37 -25.61 33.32
CA ILE A 845 8.15 -25.08 34.67
C ILE A 845 6.82 -24.33 34.74
N TYR A 846 6.51 -23.47 33.78
CA TYR A 846 5.25 -22.72 33.78
C TYR A 846 4.05 -23.60 33.43
N GLU A 847 4.21 -24.67 32.66
CA GLU A 847 3.18 -25.72 32.48
C GLU A 847 2.91 -26.47 33.79
N PHE A 848 3.96 -26.77 34.55
CA PHE A 848 3.80 -27.36 35.88
C PHE A 848 3.07 -26.41 36.82
N VAL A 849 3.46 -25.12 36.87
CA VAL A 849 2.77 -24.11 37.69
C VAL A 849 1.30 -23.97 37.30
N ASP A 850 0.99 -23.90 36.01
CA ASP A 850 -0.39 -23.81 35.50
C ASP A 850 -1.25 -25.05 35.85
N SER A 851 -0.61 -26.21 36.02
CA SER A 851 -1.30 -27.44 36.45
C SER A 851 -1.67 -27.46 37.94
N LEU A 852 -1.11 -26.56 38.76
CA LEU A 852 -1.35 -26.53 40.20
C LEU A 852 -2.58 -25.68 40.54
N PRO A 853 -3.46 -26.16 41.44
CA PRO A 853 -4.60 -25.35 41.90
C PRO A 853 -4.20 -24.27 42.91
N THR A 854 -2.98 -24.35 43.45
CA THR A 854 -2.49 -23.48 44.55
C THR A 854 -1.41 -22.50 44.11
N HIS A 855 -0.95 -22.56 42.86
CA HIS A 855 0.07 -21.67 42.31
C HIS A 855 -0.42 -21.11 40.99
N HIS A 856 -0.30 -19.81 40.80
CA HIS A 856 -0.70 -19.16 39.56
C HIS A 856 0.36 -18.17 39.09
N ALA A 857 0.59 -18.14 37.79
CA ALA A 857 1.49 -17.19 37.15
C ALA A 857 0.69 -16.25 36.23
N TYR A 858 0.99 -14.96 36.34
CA TYR A 858 0.35 -13.91 35.58
C TYR A 858 1.40 -13.03 34.89
N LEU A 859 1.12 -12.65 33.64
CA LEU A 859 1.76 -11.52 33.01
C LEU A 859 1.03 -10.24 33.42
N ALA A 860 1.75 -9.32 34.03
CA ALA A 860 1.28 -7.97 34.29
C ALA A 860 1.55 -7.10 33.07
N LEU A 861 0.49 -6.54 32.47
CA LEU A 861 0.57 -5.64 31.33
C LEU A 861 0.31 -4.20 31.81
N ARG A 862 1.13 -3.24 31.37
CA ARG A 862 0.90 -1.81 31.52
C ARG A 862 0.49 -1.24 30.16
N ASP A 863 -0.74 -0.74 30.06
CA ASP A 863 -1.31 -0.18 28.81
C ASP A 863 -1.13 -1.13 27.60
N GLY A 864 -1.25 -2.44 27.85
CA GLY A 864 -1.10 -3.50 26.85
C GLY A 864 0.30 -4.09 26.71
N VAL A 865 1.33 -3.50 27.33
CA VAL A 865 2.73 -3.92 27.22
C VAL A 865 3.17 -4.76 28.44
N PRO A 866 3.80 -5.94 28.27
CA PRO A 866 4.32 -6.73 29.38
C PRO A 866 5.31 -5.95 30.27
N ALA A 867 5.00 -5.88 31.56
CA ALA A 867 5.68 -5.04 32.55
C ALA A 867 6.27 -5.83 33.72
N ALA A 868 5.68 -6.99 34.07
CA ALA A 868 6.20 -7.88 35.09
C ALA A 868 5.63 -9.30 34.97
N LEU A 869 6.35 -10.26 35.54
CA LEU A 869 5.86 -11.59 35.85
C LEU A 869 5.47 -11.62 37.34
N PHE A 870 4.21 -11.93 37.61
CA PHE A 870 3.63 -11.94 38.95
C PHE A 870 3.13 -13.37 39.26
N GLN A 871 3.60 -13.97 40.34
CA GLN A 871 3.16 -15.29 40.78
C GLN A 871 2.50 -15.20 42.14
N THR A 872 1.50 -16.05 42.35
CA THR A 872 0.82 -16.21 43.63
C THR A 872 0.88 -17.66 44.06
N TYR A 873 0.94 -17.93 45.37
CA TYR A 873 0.93 -19.29 45.90
C TYR A 873 0.27 -19.37 47.28
N GLU A 874 -0.28 -20.53 47.64
CA GLU A 874 -0.71 -20.83 49.01
C GLU A 874 0.51 -21.32 49.83
N PRO A 875 0.93 -20.64 50.91
CA PRO A 875 2.17 -20.97 51.61
C PRO A 875 2.23 -22.38 52.21
N ASP A 876 1.08 -22.94 52.59
CA ASP A 876 0.92 -24.32 53.06
C ASP A 876 1.08 -25.38 51.95
N ALA A 877 1.03 -24.96 50.69
CA ALA A 877 1.30 -25.79 49.51
C ALA A 877 2.67 -25.50 48.85
N ASP A 878 3.48 -24.60 49.42
CA ASP A 878 4.83 -24.25 48.94
C ASP A 878 5.90 -24.63 50.00
N PRO A 879 7.13 -25.00 49.60
CA PRO A 879 8.22 -25.29 50.54
C PRO A 879 8.51 -24.19 51.58
N VAL A 880 8.12 -22.93 51.33
CA VAL A 880 8.22 -21.85 52.31
C VAL A 880 7.38 -22.10 53.56
N GLY A 881 6.26 -22.81 53.46
CA GLY A 881 5.39 -23.13 54.59
C GLY A 881 6.02 -24.07 55.62
N GLU A 882 7.07 -24.81 55.24
CA GLU A 882 7.85 -25.62 56.19
C GLU A 882 8.81 -24.77 57.04
N CYS A 883 9.04 -23.53 56.64
CA CYS A 883 10.06 -22.65 57.22
C CYS A 883 9.50 -21.66 58.26
N TYR A 884 8.17 -21.54 58.38
CA TYR A 884 7.52 -20.69 59.37
C TYR A 884 6.10 -21.20 59.72
N ASP A 885 5.53 -20.70 60.81
CA ASP A 885 4.16 -21.06 61.22
C ASP A 885 3.12 -20.34 60.33
N VAL A 886 2.64 -21.03 59.29
CA VAL A 886 1.62 -20.54 58.34
C VAL A 886 0.32 -20.28 59.07
N GLN A 887 -0.21 -19.07 58.96
CA GLN A 887 -1.50 -18.70 59.57
C GLN A 887 -2.64 -18.83 58.56
N PRO A 888 -3.88 -19.15 59.02
CA PRO A 888 -5.05 -19.09 58.16
C PRO A 888 -5.20 -17.71 57.50
N GLY A 889 -5.30 -17.68 56.17
CA GLY A 889 -5.36 -16.46 55.37
C GLY A 889 -4.00 -15.88 54.96
N ASP A 890 -2.91 -16.62 55.16
CA ASP A 890 -1.61 -16.32 54.55
C ASP A 890 -1.67 -16.60 53.04
N PHE A 891 -1.13 -15.67 52.24
CA PHE A 891 -1.08 -15.79 50.77
C PHE A 891 0.25 -15.29 50.22
N GLY A 892 0.93 -16.11 49.46
CA GLY A 892 2.27 -15.86 48.96
C GLY A 892 2.30 -15.15 47.62
N ILE A 893 3.27 -14.26 47.40
CA ILE A 893 3.51 -13.65 46.09
C ILE A 893 5.00 -13.60 45.71
N HIS A 894 5.29 -13.79 44.42
CA HIS A 894 6.58 -13.46 43.80
C HIS A 894 6.41 -12.46 42.68
N LEU A 895 7.42 -11.60 42.52
CA LEU A 895 7.41 -10.55 41.51
C LEU A 895 8.77 -10.40 40.84
N LEU A 896 8.77 -10.51 39.51
CA LEU A 896 9.89 -10.17 38.64
C LEU A 896 9.47 -9.03 37.69
N ILE A 897 10.10 -7.87 37.81
CA ILE A 897 9.84 -6.74 36.91
C ILE A 897 10.55 -7.00 35.57
N ALA A 898 9.94 -6.58 34.46
CA ALA A 898 10.56 -6.63 33.14
C ALA A 898 11.87 -5.79 33.07
N PRO A 899 12.76 -5.99 32.08
CA PRO A 899 13.92 -5.13 31.86
C PRO A 899 13.52 -3.67 31.69
N ALA A 900 14.38 -2.74 32.12
CA ALA A 900 14.13 -1.32 31.93
C ALA A 900 14.62 -0.89 30.52
N GLU A 901 13.71 -0.66 29.57
CA GLU A 901 14.02 -0.14 28.24
C GLU A 901 13.07 1.03 27.86
N GLY A 902 13.60 2.11 27.26
CA GLY A 902 12.86 3.31 26.78
C GLY A 902 12.98 4.60 27.64
N GLU A 903 12.78 5.78 27.02
CA GLU A 903 12.99 7.12 27.61
C GLU A 903 12.26 7.37 28.95
N GLY A 904 13.02 7.86 29.94
CA GLY A 904 12.51 8.37 31.22
C GLY A 904 12.26 7.28 32.27
N ALA A 905 13.17 7.16 33.24
CA ALA A 905 12.92 6.34 34.42
C ALA A 905 11.68 6.86 35.18
N VAL A 906 10.56 6.14 35.06
CA VAL A 906 9.33 6.47 35.80
C VAL A 906 9.59 6.30 37.29
N LYS A 907 9.62 7.41 38.03
CA LYS A 907 9.82 7.39 39.48
C LYS A 907 8.65 6.63 40.12
N GLY A 908 8.96 5.61 40.92
CA GLY A 908 7.95 4.80 41.62
C GLY A 908 7.38 3.63 40.80
N TYR A 909 7.97 3.26 39.66
CA TYR A 909 7.45 2.19 38.78
C TYR A 909 7.09 0.88 39.50
N THR A 910 8.02 0.32 40.28
CA THR A 910 7.76 -0.92 41.04
C THR A 910 6.70 -0.74 42.13
N GLU A 911 6.60 0.46 42.73
CA GLU A 911 5.63 0.76 43.78
C GLU A 911 4.20 0.84 43.21
N ALA A 912 4.05 1.43 42.03
CA ALA A 912 2.78 1.48 41.30
C ALA A 912 2.30 0.08 40.88
N LEU A 913 3.19 -0.78 40.38
CA LEU A 913 2.87 -2.18 40.09
C LEU A 913 2.50 -2.97 41.36
N LEU A 914 3.28 -2.82 42.43
CA LEU A 914 2.97 -3.47 43.71
C LEU A 914 1.62 -3.03 44.26
N THR A 915 1.22 -1.77 44.07
CA THR A 915 -0.11 -1.29 44.45
C THR A 915 -1.22 -2.06 43.75
N ALA A 916 -1.09 -2.29 42.43
CA ALA A 916 -2.06 -3.05 41.66
C ALA A 916 -2.11 -4.54 42.08
N PHE A 917 -0.96 -5.14 42.37
CA PHE A 917 -0.89 -6.54 42.80
C PHE A 917 -1.43 -6.75 44.21
N VAL A 918 -1.13 -5.84 45.14
CA VAL A 918 -1.66 -5.89 46.51
C VAL A 918 -3.18 -5.69 46.50
N ALA A 919 -3.70 -4.79 45.66
CA ALA A 919 -5.14 -4.61 45.48
C ALA A 919 -5.82 -5.86 44.89
N TYR A 920 -5.18 -6.54 43.94
CA TYR A 920 -5.65 -7.81 43.41
C TYR A 920 -5.69 -8.88 44.50
N VAL A 921 -4.59 -9.10 45.22
CA VAL A 921 -4.51 -10.14 46.25
C VAL A 921 -5.54 -9.91 47.36
N PHE A 922 -5.69 -8.68 47.87
CA PHE A 922 -6.68 -8.38 48.90
C PHE A 922 -8.12 -8.18 48.38
N SER A 923 -8.37 -8.34 47.08
CA SER A 923 -9.73 -8.39 46.55
C SER A 923 -10.50 -9.60 47.08
N ASP A 924 -9.78 -10.68 47.41
CA ASP A 924 -10.34 -11.80 48.16
C ASP A 924 -10.31 -11.49 49.67
N PRO A 925 -11.46 -11.47 50.36
CA PRO A 925 -11.51 -11.25 51.81
C PRO A 925 -10.90 -12.40 52.63
N ALA A 926 -10.67 -13.58 52.05
CA ALA A 926 -10.00 -14.69 52.71
C ALA A 926 -8.49 -14.44 52.91
N HIS A 927 -7.89 -13.56 52.11
CA HIS A 927 -6.48 -13.18 52.26
C HIS A 927 -6.34 -12.13 53.36
N LEU A 928 -5.75 -12.55 54.49
CA LEU A 928 -5.56 -11.73 55.68
C LEU A 928 -4.13 -11.20 55.81
N ARG A 929 -3.15 -11.92 55.26
CA ARG A 929 -1.73 -11.57 55.34
C ARG A 929 -0.96 -12.04 54.09
N VAL A 930 -0.30 -11.11 53.41
CA VAL A 930 0.57 -11.41 52.25
C VAL A 930 1.98 -11.74 52.73
N VAL A 931 2.55 -12.80 52.17
CA VAL A 931 3.88 -13.33 52.52
C VAL A 931 4.81 -13.20 51.31
N VAL A 932 6.01 -12.68 51.56
CA VAL A 932 7.10 -12.64 50.55
C VAL A 932 8.42 -13.06 51.19
N GLU A 933 9.29 -13.65 50.38
CA GLU A 933 10.59 -14.18 50.82
C GLU A 933 11.75 -13.75 49.88
N PRO A 934 12.07 -12.44 49.83
CA PRO A 934 13.27 -11.98 49.14
C PRO A 934 14.55 -12.61 49.71
N ASP A 935 15.59 -12.76 48.87
CA ASP A 935 16.92 -13.17 49.31
C ASP A 935 17.45 -12.20 50.38
N ALA A 936 17.96 -12.73 51.49
CA ALA A 936 18.42 -11.93 52.64
C ALA A 936 19.56 -10.96 52.28
N ARG A 937 20.30 -11.22 51.18
CA ARG A 937 21.38 -10.38 50.67
C ARG A 937 20.88 -9.28 49.73
N ASN A 938 19.60 -9.28 49.35
CA ASN A 938 19.02 -8.27 48.46
C ASN A 938 18.50 -7.06 49.25
N GLU A 939 19.43 -6.24 49.76
CA GLU A 939 19.13 -5.06 50.59
C GLU A 939 18.15 -4.08 49.91
N LYS A 940 18.19 -3.97 48.57
CA LYS A 940 17.29 -3.10 47.80
C LYS A 940 15.85 -3.62 47.81
N ALA A 941 15.65 -4.92 47.71
CA ALA A 941 14.32 -5.54 47.79
C ALA A 941 13.75 -5.39 49.21
N LEU A 942 14.55 -5.65 50.24
CA LEU A 942 14.13 -5.52 51.65
C LEU A 942 13.72 -4.09 51.99
N ALA A 943 14.53 -3.09 51.61
CA ALA A 943 14.21 -1.68 51.83
C ALA A 943 12.92 -1.25 51.10
N ARG A 944 12.61 -1.86 49.95
CA ARG A 944 11.39 -1.61 49.19
C ARG A 944 10.16 -2.23 49.86
N MET A 945 10.26 -3.46 50.37
CA MET A 945 9.17 -4.12 51.08
C MET A 945 8.76 -3.32 52.33
N VAL A 946 9.74 -2.86 53.12
CA VAL A 946 9.46 -2.01 54.29
C VAL A 946 8.76 -0.71 53.89
N ARG A 947 9.16 -0.09 52.77
CA ARG A 947 8.53 1.16 52.29
C ARG A 947 7.06 0.96 51.86
N VAL A 948 6.72 -0.22 51.35
CA VAL A 948 5.36 -0.59 50.94
C VAL A 948 4.50 -1.04 52.13
N GLY A 949 5.09 -1.15 53.33
CA GLY A 949 4.38 -1.46 54.57
C GLY A 949 4.53 -2.90 55.06
N PHE A 950 5.44 -3.69 54.48
CA PHE A 950 5.74 -5.03 54.98
C PHE A 950 6.57 -4.96 56.27
N GLU A 951 6.23 -5.80 57.24
CA GLU A 951 7.03 -6.06 58.44
C GLU A 951 8.01 -7.21 58.18
N LEU A 952 9.31 -6.98 58.41
CA LEU A 952 10.32 -8.02 58.21
C LEU A 952 10.22 -9.09 59.31
N GLY A 953 9.99 -10.33 58.89
CA GLY A 953 9.96 -11.54 59.69
C GLY A 953 11.35 -12.16 59.92
N PRO A 954 11.42 -13.44 60.36
CA PRO A 954 12.68 -14.14 60.57
C PRO A 954 13.40 -14.49 59.24
N GLU A 955 14.69 -14.80 59.34
CA GLU A 955 15.45 -15.42 58.26
C GLU A 955 15.20 -16.92 58.22
N ILE A 956 15.06 -17.45 57.01
CA ILE A 956 14.80 -18.85 56.73
C ILE A 956 15.82 -19.38 55.72
N GLU A 957 16.17 -20.66 55.84
CA GLU A 957 17.07 -21.34 54.90
C GLU A 957 16.24 -22.16 53.90
N LYS A 958 16.31 -21.79 52.62
CA LYS A 958 15.75 -22.58 51.51
C LYS A 958 16.91 -23.25 50.75
N PRO A 959 16.67 -24.40 50.07
CA PRO A 959 17.70 -25.11 49.30
C PRO A 959 18.49 -24.22 48.32
N GLU A 960 17.83 -23.21 47.76
CA GLU A 960 18.34 -22.31 46.73
C GLU A 960 18.84 -20.95 47.26
N LYS A 961 18.41 -20.53 48.47
CA LYS A 961 18.77 -19.22 49.06
C LYS A 961 18.50 -19.14 50.57
N THR A 962 19.27 -18.31 51.27
CA THR A 962 18.86 -17.75 52.57
C THR A 962 17.89 -16.60 52.31
N ALA A 963 16.64 -16.71 52.75
CA ALA A 963 15.59 -15.72 52.50
C ALA A 963 15.19 -15.00 53.80
N ARG A 964 14.72 -13.76 53.67
CA ARG A 964 14.15 -12.98 54.77
C ARG A 964 12.64 -12.87 54.56
N LEU A 965 11.84 -13.45 55.45
CA LEU A 965 10.38 -13.32 55.35
C LEU A 965 9.96 -11.86 55.55
N ALA A 966 8.91 -11.43 54.87
CA ALA A 966 8.24 -10.17 55.13
C ALA A 966 6.72 -10.33 54.98
N PHE A 967 5.97 -9.65 55.85
CA PHE A 967 4.52 -9.81 55.98
C PHE A 967 3.79 -8.49 55.81
N LEU A 968 2.74 -8.46 54.98
CA LEU A 968 1.83 -7.32 54.85
C LEU A 968 0.43 -7.75 55.27
N THR A 969 -0.10 -7.17 56.34
CA THR A 969 -1.45 -7.51 56.82
C THR A 969 -2.51 -6.64 56.18
N ARG A 970 -3.70 -7.22 55.98
CA ARG A 970 -4.88 -6.49 55.48
C ARG A 970 -5.22 -5.27 56.36
N ALA A 971 -5.07 -5.42 57.68
CA ALA A 971 -5.27 -4.36 58.67
C ALA A 971 -4.28 -3.20 58.54
N ALA A 972 -3.02 -3.47 58.16
CA ALA A 972 -2.01 -2.42 57.95
C ALA A 972 -2.36 -1.47 56.79
N LEU A 973 -3.23 -1.91 55.86
CA LEU A 973 -3.74 -1.11 54.74
C LEU A 973 -5.09 -0.43 55.03
N GLY A 974 -5.63 -0.56 56.24
CA GLY A 974 -6.94 -0.01 56.61
C GLY A 974 -8.13 -0.75 55.97
N LEU A 975 -7.91 -1.95 55.46
CA LEU A 975 -8.91 -2.82 54.82
C LEU A 975 -9.46 -3.82 55.85
N ALA A 976 -10.10 -3.35 56.92
CA ALA A 976 -10.67 -4.23 57.95
C ALA A 976 -11.87 -5.06 57.44
#